data_AF-A0A972VFN4-F1
#
_entry.id   AF-A0A972VFN4-F1
#
_cell.length_a   1.000
_cell.length_b   1.000
_cell.length_c   1.000
_cell.angle_alpha   90.00
_cell.angle_beta   90.00
_cell.angle_gamma   90.00
#
_symmetry.space_group_name_H-M   'P 1'
#
loop_
_entity.id
_entity.type
_entity.pdbx_description
1 polymer ?
#
loop_
_entity_poly.entity_id
_entity_poly.type
_entity_poly.pdbx_seq_one_letter_code
_entity_poly.pdbx_strand_id
1 'polypeptide(L)'
;IFPVLLCLSVGLAITASQCFGQSQKPAVQAPYAYLFPAHLTGVVEQLQTQEIEVHELREDMDLDVLVYPARTRAGHDVNEAEGKIHLNKTPRTQRRWITAGTIMVKTNQKQKAKILELFNAAGKDNLLGDPEVQTTLQRDHQSPFVTLVQEIAITHGKVRPLAKDRKTDQPITFETVYGPKNRASFSGSPVSGLTWLSDGEHFLQSKQGRLYRVHAATGQMTPFFDPDALSTGLSRLTEFDDKTAGALARRTRFQMNPDRTAVLINHQNDLYTCCLDGSDATRLTHSDAPEKYATFSPSGHAIAFVREGNLYVVEVDTQKERRLTQDGGGLILNGEADWVYYEEVLNRAAPAMFWWSPDSESLAFMRFDDQRMTEYTVVNNVTNNQTVEKATYPKSGDQNPDITLGIVSATGGDVRWVELEDYLPGSYIMTRVGWFPDSSRVYFYIQDRIQTWLDVVTASRAGRSVKSLLRETSPAWVTIPETPVFLKDSSFLFFSERSGWKHLYWYDRSGKLKRQLTHGDWEARRLHHVDEPGKTVYVTGTRDSSLAEQLYQVSMDSNDIERLTHETGQHSVKLSPTGTYFIDTWSNHTTPTQVVLRDMQGEPVRTLDTNPVYRDEEYRFGTYEQFQIETQDGFLIEASLLKPADFDASRSYPVWFMTYAGPHAPSIRDTWSGGRTRDQMLAEMGILVFRCDPRSASGKGACSAWTAYRQLGVQELKDISEAIEWLKAKPFVDPDRIGMSGHSYGGFMTSYAMTHSTLFCAGIAGAPVTDWRLYDSIYTERYMDLPQNNPEGYKKTSVVEAAKDLHGRLLLIHGAIDDNVHIENTYKLVRALQTADKEFQLMIYPPNRHGIGGMHYNRLTVDFIKQSLGLN
;
A
#
# COMPACT_ATOMS: atom_id res chain seq x y z
N ILE A 1 17.31 -20.10 -69.71
CA ILE A 1 16.01 -20.59 -70.24
C ILE A 1 14.97 -20.41 -69.14
N PHE A 2 13.80 -19.90 -69.53
CA PHE A 2 12.82 -19.06 -68.81
C PHE A 2 11.93 -19.76 -67.74
N PRO A 3 11.15 -18.98 -66.96
CA PRO A 3 10.36 -19.37 -65.78
C PRO A 3 8.84 -19.47 -66.04
N VAL A 4 8.03 -19.77 -65.00
CA VAL A 4 6.55 -19.69 -65.03
C VAL A 4 5.98 -19.07 -63.73
N LEU A 5 4.91 -18.30 -63.90
CA LEU A 5 4.13 -17.49 -62.96
C LEU A 5 2.63 -17.59 -63.36
N LEU A 6 1.71 -17.21 -62.43
CA LEU A 6 0.25 -16.86 -62.57
C LEU A 6 -0.91 -17.86 -62.30
N CYS A 7 -1.65 -17.55 -61.21
CA CYS A 7 -3.06 -17.07 -61.08
C CYS A 7 -4.37 -17.91 -61.26
N LEU A 8 -5.23 -17.76 -60.22
CA LEU A 8 -6.68 -17.34 -60.16
C LEU A 8 -7.89 -18.34 -60.18
N SER A 9 -8.63 -18.29 -59.05
CA SER A 9 -10.11 -18.13 -58.84
C SER A 9 -11.19 -19.23 -59.09
N VAL A 10 -11.99 -19.46 -58.01
CA VAL A 10 -13.48 -19.61 -57.87
C VAL A 10 -14.22 -20.82 -58.46
N GLY A 11 -15.07 -21.46 -57.62
CA GLY A 11 -16.16 -22.36 -58.06
C GLY A 11 -17.06 -22.89 -56.93
N LEU A 12 -18.31 -22.42 -56.90
CA LEU A 12 -19.46 -22.95 -56.12
C LEU A 12 -19.76 -24.41 -56.46
N ALA A 13 -20.26 -25.18 -55.50
CA ALA A 13 -21.12 -26.33 -55.76
C ALA A 13 -22.29 -26.39 -54.75
N ILE A 14 -23.50 -26.20 -55.27
CA ILE A 14 -24.79 -26.47 -54.63
C ILE A 14 -25.22 -27.87 -55.06
N THR A 15 -25.64 -28.72 -54.13
CA THR A 15 -26.59 -29.81 -54.43
C THR A 15 -27.66 -29.86 -53.35
N ALA A 16 -28.91 -29.81 -53.81
CA ALA A 16 -30.11 -29.94 -53.01
C ALA A 16 -30.69 -31.36 -53.16
N SER A 17 -31.15 -31.95 -52.06
CA SER A 17 -32.26 -32.91 -52.08
C SER A 17 -32.94 -32.94 -50.70
N GLN A 18 -34.23 -32.56 -50.70
CA GLN A 18 -35.23 -32.70 -49.61
C GLN A 18 -35.59 -34.20 -49.42
N CYS A 19 -36.21 -34.73 -48.35
CA CYS A 19 -37.12 -34.22 -47.31
C CYS A 19 -37.28 -35.31 -46.22
N PHE A 20 -37.39 -34.97 -44.93
CA PHE A 20 -38.44 -35.41 -43.96
C PHE A 20 -38.06 -35.07 -42.50
N GLY A 21 -38.85 -34.19 -41.88
CA GLY A 21 -39.32 -34.31 -40.50
C GLY A 21 -38.34 -34.24 -39.32
N GLN A 22 -38.04 -33.02 -38.85
CA GLN A 22 -38.27 -32.57 -37.48
C GLN A 22 -37.80 -31.12 -37.37
N SER A 23 -38.71 -30.20 -37.04
CA SER A 23 -38.36 -28.83 -36.71
C SER A 23 -37.61 -28.79 -35.37
N GLN A 24 -36.29 -28.96 -35.41
CA GLN A 24 -35.46 -28.54 -34.29
C GLN A 24 -35.60 -27.01 -34.19
N LYS A 25 -36.36 -26.55 -33.18
CA LYS A 25 -36.28 -25.18 -32.70
C LYS A 25 -34.80 -24.84 -32.52
N PRO A 26 -34.30 -23.69 -33.02
CA PRO A 26 -32.94 -23.27 -32.70
C PRO A 26 -32.79 -23.27 -31.18
N ALA A 27 -31.81 -24.01 -30.67
CA ALA A 27 -31.52 -24.04 -29.25
C ALA A 27 -31.15 -22.61 -28.83
N VAL A 28 -32.02 -21.96 -28.07
CA VAL A 28 -31.75 -20.63 -27.51
C VAL A 28 -30.54 -20.80 -26.60
N GLN A 29 -29.39 -20.27 -27.01
CA GLN A 29 -28.19 -20.27 -26.19
C GLN A 29 -28.51 -19.52 -24.89
N ALA A 30 -28.36 -20.21 -23.76
CA ALA A 30 -28.58 -19.60 -22.45
C ALA A 30 -27.67 -18.38 -22.30
N PRO A 31 -28.17 -17.24 -21.79
CA PRO A 31 -27.34 -16.07 -21.57
C PRO A 31 -26.29 -16.33 -20.50
N TYR A 32 -25.25 -15.53 -20.42
CA TYR A 32 -24.25 -15.62 -19.36
C TYR A 32 -24.86 -15.30 -17.97
N ALA A 33 -25.62 -14.21 -17.87
CA ALA A 33 -26.26 -13.81 -16.62
C ALA A 33 -27.55 -12.99 -16.83
N TYR A 34 -28.38 -12.95 -15.80
CA TYR A 34 -29.51 -12.04 -15.67
C TYR A 34 -29.19 -10.97 -14.60
N LEU A 35 -29.52 -9.71 -14.88
CA LEU A 35 -29.22 -8.56 -14.03
C LEU A 35 -30.52 -7.86 -13.58
N PHE A 36 -30.71 -7.67 -12.27
CA PHE A 36 -31.93 -7.11 -11.67
C PHE A 36 -31.61 -5.88 -10.80
N PRO A 37 -32.50 -4.88 -10.76
CA PRO A 37 -32.39 -3.78 -9.82
C PRO A 37 -32.26 -4.27 -8.37
N ALA A 38 -31.39 -3.60 -7.60
CA ALA A 38 -31.11 -3.93 -6.21
C ALA A 38 -32.34 -3.89 -5.28
N HIS A 39 -33.37 -3.12 -5.63
CA HIS A 39 -34.57 -2.93 -4.80
C HIS A 39 -35.55 -4.12 -4.82
N LEU A 40 -35.36 -5.11 -5.70
CA LEU A 40 -36.18 -6.32 -5.76
C LEU A 40 -35.72 -7.36 -4.73
N THR A 41 -35.78 -7.00 -3.45
CA THR A 41 -35.24 -7.82 -2.37
C THR A 41 -35.97 -9.16 -2.21
N GLY A 42 -37.29 -9.21 -2.46
CA GLY A 42 -38.05 -10.45 -2.39
C GLY A 42 -37.58 -11.48 -3.43
N VAL A 43 -37.19 -11.02 -4.62
CA VAL A 43 -36.61 -11.87 -5.67
C VAL A 43 -35.28 -12.48 -5.23
N VAL A 44 -34.41 -11.68 -4.60
CA VAL A 44 -33.12 -12.17 -4.07
C VAL A 44 -33.35 -13.27 -3.04
N GLU A 45 -34.29 -13.05 -2.10
CA GLU A 45 -34.58 -14.03 -1.04
C GLU A 45 -35.18 -15.34 -1.59
N GLN A 46 -36.08 -15.22 -2.57
CA GLN A 46 -36.67 -16.35 -3.26
C GLN A 46 -35.60 -17.18 -3.99
N LEU A 47 -34.69 -16.53 -4.70
CA LEU A 47 -33.58 -17.19 -5.41
C LEU A 47 -32.63 -17.90 -4.45
N GLN A 48 -32.24 -17.25 -3.34
CA GLN A 48 -31.39 -17.86 -2.32
C GLN A 48 -32.06 -19.07 -1.67
N THR A 49 -33.37 -18.99 -1.35
CA THR A 49 -34.15 -20.12 -0.80
C THR A 49 -34.23 -21.30 -1.77
N GLN A 50 -34.09 -21.03 -3.06
CA GLN A 50 -34.07 -22.02 -4.12
C GLN A 50 -32.67 -22.60 -4.41
N GLU A 51 -31.68 -22.29 -3.56
CA GLU A 51 -30.26 -22.67 -3.66
C GLU A 51 -29.58 -22.16 -4.94
N ILE A 52 -30.04 -21.03 -5.47
CA ILE A 52 -29.41 -20.35 -6.60
C ILE A 52 -28.37 -19.37 -6.04
N GLU A 53 -27.14 -19.41 -6.56
CA GLU A 53 -26.10 -18.45 -6.18
C GLU A 53 -26.42 -17.09 -6.78
N VAL A 54 -26.49 -16.08 -5.91
CA VAL A 54 -26.81 -14.70 -6.25
C VAL A 54 -25.61 -13.82 -5.91
N HIS A 55 -25.22 -12.99 -6.87
CA HIS A 55 -24.15 -12.03 -6.72
C HIS A 55 -24.70 -10.61 -6.76
N GLU A 56 -23.92 -9.66 -6.26
CA GLU A 56 -24.13 -8.24 -6.48
C GLU A 56 -22.93 -7.65 -7.20
N LEU A 57 -23.19 -6.75 -8.13
CA LEU A 57 -22.16 -5.93 -8.74
C LEU A 57 -21.64 -4.93 -7.69
N ARG A 58 -20.33 -4.72 -7.70
CA ARG A 58 -19.66 -3.80 -6.76
C ARG A 58 -19.20 -2.51 -7.43
N GLU A 59 -19.32 -2.41 -8.74
CA GLU A 59 -18.90 -1.24 -9.52
C GLU A 59 -20.03 -0.80 -10.45
N ASP A 60 -20.03 0.49 -10.79
CA ASP A 60 -20.86 1.02 -11.87
C ASP A 60 -20.19 0.80 -13.22
N MET A 61 -20.97 0.47 -14.26
CA MET A 61 -20.46 0.26 -15.61
C MET A 61 -21.54 0.34 -16.70
N ASP A 62 -21.16 0.86 -17.87
CA ASP A 62 -21.91 0.72 -19.11
C ASP A 62 -21.78 -0.68 -19.71
N LEU A 63 -22.92 -1.35 -19.87
CA LEU A 63 -23.01 -2.70 -20.42
C LEU A 63 -23.93 -2.76 -21.65
N ASP A 64 -23.50 -3.50 -22.66
CA ASP A 64 -24.36 -3.91 -23.76
C ASP A 64 -25.18 -5.12 -23.31
N VAL A 65 -26.49 -4.91 -23.13
CA VAL A 65 -27.43 -5.89 -22.57
C VAL A 65 -28.62 -6.10 -23.50
N LEU A 66 -29.25 -7.27 -23.39
CA LEU A 66 -30.53 -7.55 -24.04
C LEU A 66 -31.69 -7.11 -23.14
N VAL A 67 -32.59 -6.34 -23.71
CA VAL A 67 -33.81 -5.85 -23.06
C VAL A 67 -35.02 -6.45 -23.76
N TYR A 68 -35.93 -6.98 -22.98
CA TYR A 68 -37.20 -7.52 -23.47
C TYR A 68 -38.31 -6.51 -23.16
N PRO A 69 -38.93 -5.87 -24.17
CA PRO A 69 -40.04 -4.95 -23.93
C PRO A 69 -41.29 -5.70 -23.46
N ALA A 70 -42.11 -5.08 -22.62
CA ALA A 70 -43.39 -5.64 -22.23
C ALA A 70 -44.34 -5.72 -23.44
N ARG A 71 -45.16 -6.77 -23.48
CA ARG A 71 -46.26 -6.90 -24.43
C ARG A 71 -47.56 -6.60 -23.70
N THR A 72 -48.16 -5.45 -23.99
CA THR A 72 -49.57 -5.21 -23.65
C THR A 72 -50.44 -6.06 -24.57
N ARG A 73 -51.36 -6.83 -23.99
CA ARG A 73 -52.36 -7.58 -24.78
C ARG A 73 -53.28 -6.53 -25.43
N ALA A 74 -53.05 -6.22 -26.70
CA ALA A 74 -54.00 -5.43 -27.48
C ALA A 74 -55.21 -6.32 -27.82
N GLY A 75 -56.37 -5.99 -27.24
CA GLY A 75 -57.69 -6.30 -27.79
C GLY A 75 -58.27 -7.70 -27.54
N HIS A 76 -59.44 -7.68 -26.92
CA HIS A 76 -60.50 -8.70 -26.84
C HIS A 76 -60.45 -9.77 -25.72
N ASP A 77 -61.47 -9.63 -24.86
CA ASP A 77 -62.15 -10.59 -23.98
C ASP A 77 -61.34 -11.73 -23.39
N VAL A 78 -61.11 -11.70 -22.06
CA VAL A 78 -61.39 -12.76 -21.06
C VAL A 78 -60.96 -12.22 -19.68
N ASN A 79 -61.88 -12.25 -18.70
CA ASN A 79 -61.73 -12.15 -17.23
C ASN A 79 -60.48 -11.48 -16.64
N GLU A 80 -60.70 -10.43 -15.85
CA GLU A 80 -59.75 -9.70 -14.98
C GLU A 80 -59.08 -10.54 -13.86
N ALA A 81 -59.10 -11.88 -13.93
CA ALA A 81 -58.61 -12.74 -12.87
C ALA A 81 -57.09 -13.04 -12.91
N GLU A 82 -56.36 -12.66 -13.97
CA GLU A 82 -54.90 -12.83 -14.02
C GLU A 82 -54.20 -11.72 -14.83
N GLY A 83 -54.19 -10.47 -14.33
CA GLY A 83 -53.53 -9.30 -14.93
C GLY A 83 -52.00 -9.37 -15.04
N LYS A 84 -51.44 -10.47 -15.55
CA LYS A 84 -50.01 -10.72 -15.69
C LYS A 84 -49.48 -10.13 -17.01
N ILE A 85 -48.51 -9.24 -16.92
CA ILE A 85 -47.78 -8.70 -18.07
C ILE A 85 -46.75 -9.72 -18.55
N HIS A 86 -46.67 -9.94 -19.86
CA HIS A 86 -45.69 -10.83 -20.50
C HIS A 86 -44.63 -10.05 -21.27
N LEU A 87 -43.45 -10.65 -21.46
CA LEU A 87 -42.36 -10.08 -22.25
C LEU A 87 -42.45 -10.45 -23.73
N ASN A 88 -42.02 -9.54 -24.60
CA ASN A 88 -41.81 -9.82 -26.02
C ASN A 88 -40.66 -10.84 -26.18
N LYS A 89 -40.80 -11.79 -27.10
CA LYS A 89 -39.79 -12.83 -27.35
C LYS A 89 -38.58 -12.34 -28.15
N THR A 90 -38.68 -11.19 -28.80
CA THR A 90 -37.57 -10.58 -29.55
C THR A 90 -36.90 -9.50 -28.69
N PRO A 91 -35.73 -9.79 -28.08
CA PRO A 91 -34.99 -8.78 -27.33
C PRO A 91 -34.39 -7.73 -28.26
N ARG A 92 -34.03 -6.58 -27.70
CA ARG A 92 -33.19 -5.56 -28.35
C ARG A 92 -31.91 -5.39 -27.55
N THR A 93 -30.77 -5.34 -28.24
CA THR A 93 -29.51 -4.92 -27.62
C THR A 93 -29.59 -3.43 -27.31
N GLN A 94 -29.26 -3.05 -26.09
CA GLN A 94 -29.17 -1.67 -25.63
C GLN A 94 -27.95 -1.53 -24.73
N ARG A 95 -27.24 -0.41 -24.87
CA ARG A 95 -26.25 0.01 -23.89
C ARG A 95 -26.96 0.61 -22.69
N ARG A 96 -26.62 0.15 -21.49
CA ARG A 96 -27.21 0.65 -20.24
C ARG A 96 -26.14 0.86 -19.19
N TRP A 97 -26.28 1.97 -18.45
CA TRP A 97 -25.60 2.17 -17.19
C TRP A 97 -26.16 1.20 -16.16
N ILE A 98 -25.32 0.31 -15.66
CA ILE A 98 -25.66 -0.63 -14.59
C ILE A 98 -24.92 -0.20 -13.34
N THR A 99 -25.67 0.08 -12.28
CA THR A 99 -25.09 0.57 -11.03
C THR A 99 -24.59 -0.57 -10.15
N ALA A 100 -23.61 -0.28 -9.30
CA ALA A 100 -23.24 -1.12 -8.17
C ALA A 100 -24.49 -1.42 -7.31
N GLY A 101 -24.48 -2.57 -6.64
CA GLY A 101 -25.63 -3.15 -5.95
C GLY A 101 -26.60 -3.91 -6.87
N THR A 102 -26.49 -3.77 -8.20
CA THR A 102 -27.28 -4.57 -9.15
C THR A 102 -27.06 -6.06 -8.91
N ILE A 103 -28.16 -6.81 -8.82
CA ILE A 103 -28.14 -8.25 -8.57
C ILE A 103 -27.81 -8.98 -9.86
N MET A 104 -26.88 -9.93 -9.78
CA MET A 104 -26.46 -10.77 -10.89
C MET A 104 -26.67 -12.24 -10.58
N VAL A 105 -27.39 -12.93 -11.47
CA VAL A 105 -27.59 -14.38 -11.43
C VAL A 105 -26.92 -15.00 -12.65
N LYS A 106 -25.77 -15.64 -12.45
CA LYS A 106 -25.07 -16.37 -13.52
C LYS A 106 -25.83 -17.64 -13.88
N THR A 107 -25.90 -17.99 -15.17
CA THR A 107 -26.63 -19.20 -15.59
C THR A 107 -25.78 -20.48 -15.51
N ASN A 108 -24.45 -20.35 -15.48
CA ASN A 108 -23.51 -21.46 -15.38
C ASN A 108 -23.41 -21.97 -13.92
N GLN A 109 -24.53 -22.49 -13.42
CA GLN A 109 -24.67 -23.09 -12.10
C GLN A 109 -25.37 -24.45 -12.22
N LYS A 110 -25.32 -25.27 -11.15
CA LYS A 110 -26.04 -26.57 -11.13
C LYS A 110 -27.53 -26.41 -11.39
N GLN A 111 -28.12 -25.30 -10.95
CA GLN A 111 -29.54 -24.95 -11.06
C GLN A 111 -29.92 -24.36 -12.43
N LYS A 112 -29.07 -24.47 -13.48
CA LYS A 112 -29.29 -23.84 -14.80
C LYS A 112 -30.71 -24.02 -15.36
N ALA A 113 -31.26 -25.24 -15.34
CA ALA A 113 -32.60 -25.49 -15.87
C ALA A 113 -33.68 -24.69 -15.12
N LYS A 114 -33.57 -24.64 -13.79
CA LYS A 114 -34.45 -23.90 -12.89
C LYS A 114 -34.31 -22.39 -13.08
N ILE A 115 -33.08 -21.88 -13.20
CA ILE A 115 -32.81 -20.47 -13.54
C ILE A 115 -33.50 -20.11 -14.86
N LEU A 116 -33.31 -20.91 -15.91
CA LEU A 116 -33.93 -20.66 -17.21
C LEU A 116 -35.46 -20.73 -17.15
N GLU A 117 -36.03 -21.63 -16.35
CA GLU A 117 -37.47 -21.71 -16.12
C GLU A 117 -38.02 -20.48 -15.39
N LEU A 118 -37.36 -20.05 -14.31
CA LEU A 118 -37.72 -18.89 -13.52
C LEU A 118 -37.75 -17.61 -14.37
N PHE A 119 -36.81 -17.46 -15.30
CA PHE A 119 -36.73 -16.30 -16.18
C PHE A 119 -37.46 -16.47 -17.52
N ASN A 120 -38.16 -17.60 -17.74
CA ASN A 120 -38.92 -17.88 -18.95
C ASN A 120 -40.42 -17.60 -18.75
N ALA A 121 -41.02 -16.87 -19.70
CA ALA A 121 -42.41 -16.43 -19.67
C ALA A 121 -43.48 -17.52 -19.90
N ALA A 122 -43.13 -18.80 -19.84
CA ALA A 122 -44.02 -19.92 -20.19
C ALA A 122 -44.26 -20.95 -19.07
N GLY A 123 -43.56 -20.87 -17.93
CA GLY A 123 -43.69 -21.81 -16.80
C GLY A 123 -44.74 -21.42 -15.76
N LYS A 124 -45.15 -22.36 -14.88
CA LYS A 124 -46.12 -22.13 -13.79
C LYS A 124 -45.50 -21.40 -12.57
N ASP A 125 -44.22 -21.60 -12.30
CA ASP A 125 -43.49 -21.05 -11.14
C ASP A 125 -42.39 -20.07 -11.57
N ASN A 126 -42.69 -19.15 -12.49
CA ASN A 126 -41.71 -18.19 -13.00
C ASN A 126 -41.63 -16.89 -12.17
N LEU A 127 -40.47 -16.22 -12.20
CA LEU A 127 -40.25 -14.93 -11.53
C LEU A 127 -41.08 -13.81 -12.15
N LEU A 128 -41.51 -13.96 -13.41
CA LEU A 128 -42.45 -13.01 -13.98
C LEU A 128 -43.78 -13.03 -13.24
N GLY A 129 -44.17 -14.11 -12.55
CA GLY A 129 -45.37 -14.16 -11.72
C GLY A 129 -45.24 -13.49 -10.34
N ASP A 130 -44.03 -13.10 -9.93
CA ASP A 130 -43.78 -12.49 -8.63
C ASP A 130 -44.42 -11.09 -8.54
N PRO A 131 -45.09 -10.72 -7.41
CA PRO A 131 -45.76 -9.43 -7.27
C PRO A 131 -44.83 -8.21 -7.43
N GLU A 132 -43.60 -8.26 -6.90
CA GLU A 132 -42.63 -7.15 -7.03
C GLU A 132 -42.22 -6.99 -8.50
N VAL A 133 -41.96 -8.10 -9.18
CA VAL A 133 -41.65 -8.13 -10.61
C VAL A 133 -42.81 -7.61 -11.45
N GLN A 134 -44.04 -8.05 -11.20
CA GLN A 134 -45.22 -7.57 -11.91
C GLN A 134 -45.44 -6.07 -11.69
N THR A 135 -45.21 -5.57 -10.48
CA THR A 135 -45.30 -4.14 -10.17
C THR A 135 -44.27 -3.33 -10.98
N THR A 136 -43.02 -3.78 -11.03
CA THR A 136 -41.96 -3.12 -11.81
C THR A 136 -42.23 -3.19 -13.32
N LEU A 137 -42.69 -4.34 -13.84
CA LEU A 137 -43.12 -4.50 -15.23
C LEU A 137 -44.24 -3.54 -15.64
N GLN A 138 -45.22 -3.35 -14.75
CA GLN A 138 -46.34 -2.41 -14.97
C GLN A 138 -45.86 -0.97 -15.03
N ARG A 139 -44.94 -0.58 -14.16
CA ARG A 139 -44.39 0.78 -14.09
C ARG A 139 -43.50 1.13 -15.27
N ASP A 140 -42.56 0.24 -15.61
CA ASP A 140 -41.45 0.57 -16.52
C ASP A 140 -41.72 0.10 -17.97
N HIS A 141 -42.80 -0.65 -18.20
CA HIS A 141 -43.18 -1.26 -19.49
C HIS A 141 -42.05 -2.07 -20.18
N GLN A 142 -41.11 -2.56 -19.39
CA GLN A 142 -39.94 -3.32 -19.83
C GLN A 142 -39.62 -4.41 -18.81
N SER A 143 -38.90 -5.45 -19.26
CA SER A 143 -38.39 -6.49 -18.37
C SER A 143 -37.72 -5.91 -17.12
N PRO A 144 -38.05 -6.42 -15.92
CA PRO A 144 -37.48 -5.94 -14.67
C PRO A 144 -36.02 -6.38 -14.54
N PHE A 145 -35.53 -7.14 -15.52
CA PHE A 145 -34.14 -7.54 -15.65
C PHE A 145 -33.65 -7.37 -17.07
N VAL A 146 -32.35 -7.17 -17.19
CA VAL A 146 -31.64 -7.20 -18.45
C VAL A 146 -30.78 -8.44 -18.53
N THR A 147 -30.47 -8.87 -19.74
CA THR A 147 -29.74 -10.11 -19.97
C THR A 147 -28.35 -9.81 -20.52
N LEU A 148 -27.34 -10.35 -19.85
CA LEU A 148 -25.96 -10.29 -20.27
C LEU A 148 -25.62 -11.57 -21.06
N VAL A 149 -25.34 -11.42 -22.34
CA VAL A 149 -25.21 -12.56 -23.27
C VAL A 149 -23.85 -13.25 -23.11
N GLN A 150 -22.79 -12.47 -22.88
CA GLN A 150 -21.41 -12.95 -22.82
C GLN A 150 -20.80 -12.63 -21.46
N GLU A 151 -19.78 -13.41 -21.11
CA GLU A 151 -18.98 -13.12 -19.92
C GLU A 151 -18.21 -11.81 -20.09
N ILE A 152 -18.23 -10.99 -19.04
CA ILE A 152 -17.43 -9.78 -18.91
C ILE A 152 -16.81 -9.76 -17.51
N ALA A 153 -15.59 -9.25 -17.42
CA ALA A 153 -14.85 -9.18 -16.17
C ALA A 153 -15.40 -8.03 -15.31
N ILE A 154 -16.46 -8.29 -14.55
CA ILE A 154 -17.08 -7.31 -13.62
C ILE A 154 -16.62 -7.59 -12.19
N THR A 155 -16.39 -6.54 -11.42
CA THR A 155 -16.19 -6.60 -9.97
C THR A 155 -17.54 -6.91 -9.31
N HIS A 156 -17.66 -8.08 -8.69
CA HIS A 156 -18.90 -8.54 -8.05
C HIS A 156 -18.60 -9.39 -6.80
N GLY A 157 -19.55 -9.43 -5.87
CA GLY A 157 -19.49 -10.19 -4.61
C GLY A 157 -20.68 -11.14 -4.47
N LYS A 158 -20.71 -11.97 -3.43
CA LYS A 158 -21.95 -12.65 -3.03
C LYS A 158 -22.86 -11.63 -2.35
N VAL A 159 -24.16 -11.71 -2.60
CA VAL A 159 -25.14 -10.89 -1.87
C VAL A 159 -25.13 -11.22 -0.38
N ARG A 160 -25.73 -10.34 0.42
CA ARG A 160 -26.02 -10.59 1.84
C ARG A 160 -26.75 -11.94 2.01
N PRO A 161 -26.27 -12.86 2.88
CA PRO A 161 -26.97 -14.11 3.17
C PRO A 161 -28.36 -13.87 3.78
N LEU A 162 -29.28 -14.83 3.60
CA LEU A 162 -30.61 -14.77 4.21
C LEU A 162 -30.52 -14.65 5.73
N ALA A 163 -31.47 -13.94 6.33
CA ALA A 163 -31.51 -13.75 7.78
C ALA A 163 -31.46 -15.08 8.57
N LYS A 164 -32.15 -16.12 8.09
CA LYS A 164 -32.17 -17.47 8.70
C LYS A 164 -30.83 -18.22 8.61
N ASP A 165 -29.97 -17.84 7.67
CA ASP A 165 -28.68 -18.51 7.42
C ASP A 165 -27.51 -17.78 8.11
N ARG A 166 -27.74 -16.56 8.61
CA ARG A 166 -26.76 -15.78 9.37
C ARG A 166 -26.72 -16.25 10.81
N LYS A 167 -25.52 -16.45 11.33
CA LYS A 167 -25.28 -16.58 12.77
C LYS A 167 -24.89 -15.20 13.29
N THR A 168 -25.78 -14.54 14.00
CA THR A 168 -25.55 -13.22 14.60
C THR A 168 -24.97 -13.35 16.01
N ASP A 169 -24.47 -12.23 16.54
CA ASP A 169 -23.95 -12.15 17.92
C ASP A 169 -22.77 -13.11 18.19
N GLN A 170 -21.98 -13.43 17.16
CA GLN A 170 -20.79 -14.26 17.33
C GLN A 170 -19.67 -13.46 18.02
N PRO A 171 -18.96 -14.07 19.00
CA PRO A 171 -17.80 -13.45 19.62
C PRO A 171 -16.60 -13.40 18.66
N ILE A 172 -15.80 -12.35 18.76
CA ILE A 172 -14.51 -12.27 18.08
C ILE A 172 -13.46 -12.92 18.97
N THR A 173 -13.12 -14.18 18.69
CA THR A 173 -12.22 -15.00 19.51
C THR A 173 -10.81 -15.10 18.92
N PHE A 174 -9.87 -15.70 19.65
CA PHE A 174 -8.53 -16.02 19.13
C PHE A 174 -8.58 -16.82 17.82
N GLU A 175 -9.48 -17.80 17.71
CA GLU A 175 -9.64 -18.59 16.49
C GLU A 175 -10.29 -17.79 15.36
N THR A 176 -11.12 -16.79 15.67
CA THR A 176 -11.68 -15.84 14.69
C THR A 176 -10.59 -14.96 14.07
N VAL A 177 -9.57 -14.57 14.85
CA VAL A 177 -8.50 -13.66 14.39
C VAL A 177 -7.33 -14.41 13.76
N TYR A 178 -6.89 -15.51 14.38
CA TYR A 178 -5.65 -16.20 14.03
C TYR A 178 -5.86 -17.64 13.56
N GLY A 179 -7.03 -18.23 13.82
CA GLY A 179 -7.31 -19.63 13.55
C GLY A 179 -7.23 -19.95 12.05
N PRO A 180 -6.53 -21.02 11.64
CA PRO A 180 -6.30 -21.31 10.22
C PRO A 180 -7.57 -21.69 9.46
N LYS A 181 -8.61 -22.16 10.16
CA LYS A 181 -9.88 -22.62 9.56
C LYS A 181 -11.03 -21.63 9.74
N ASN A 182 -11.00 -20.83 10.80
CA ASN A 182 -12.11 -19.98 11.24
C ASN A 182 -11.82 -18.49 11.14
N ARG A 183 -10.73 -18.10 10.45
CA ARG A 183 -10.35 -16.70 10.31
C ARG A 183 -11.43 -15.90 9.61
N ALA A 184 -12.01 -14.93 10.31
CA ALA A 184 -12.91 -13.96 9.73
C ALA A 184 -12.09 -12.83 9.08
N SER A 185 -12.49 -12.44 7.87
CA SER A 185 -12.04 -11.19 7.25
C SER A 185 -13.15 -10.16 7.31
N PHE A 186 -12.84 -9.01 7.88
CA PHE A 186 -13.71 -7.83 7.90
C PHE A 186 -13.17 -6.72 7.01
N SER A 187 -12.08 -6.94 6.27
CA SER A 187 -11.55 -5.92 5.34
C SER A 187 -12.27 -5.92 3.99
N GLY A 188 -13.06 -6.97 3.71
CA GLY A 188 -13.56 -7.23 2.37
C GLY A 188 -12.40 -7.50 1.40
N SER A 189 -12.55 -7.02 0.17
CA SER A 189 -11.56 -7.16 -0.91
C SER A 189 -11.63 -5.96 -1.86
N PRO A 190 -11.38 -4.72 -1.38
CA PRO A 190 -11.51 -3.54 -2.22
C PRO A 190 -10.55 -3.62 -3.41
N VAL A 191 -11.00 -3.14 -4.57
CA VAL A 191 -10.19 -2.97 -5.77
C VAL A 191 -8.94 -2.16 -5.41
N SER A 192 -7.79 -2.62 -5.89
CA SER A 192 -6.50 -1.99 -5.62
C SER A 192 -5.57 -2.12 -6.83
N GLY A 193 -4.42 -1.44 -6.78
CA GLY A 193 -3.40 -1.53 -7.83
C GLY A 193 -3.77 -0.82 -9.14
N LEU A 194 -4.80 0.04 -9.14
CA LEU A 194 -5.20 0.82 -10.31
C LEU A 194 -4.06 1.76 -10.75
N THR A 195 -3.75 1.75 -12.05
CA THR A 195 -2.66 2.53 -12.63
C THR A 195 -3.16 3.31 -13.85
N TRP A 196 -3.15 4.64 -13.77
CA TRP A 196 -3.56 5.49 -14.89
C TRP A 196 -2.66 5.30 -16.11
N LEU A 197 -3.28 5.35 -17.29
CA LEU A 197 -2.60 5.49 -18.58
C LEU A 197 -2.40 6.96 -18.91
N SER A 198 -1.47 7.24 -19.82
CA SER A 198 -1.08 8.61 -20.21
C SER A 198 -2.20 9.42 -20.85
N ASP A 199 -3.24 8.77 -21.37
CA ASP A 199 -4.41 9.43 -21.94
C ASP A 199 -5.30 10.10 -20.87
N GLY A 200 -5.15 9.75 -19.59
CA GLY A 200 -5.93 10.31 -18.49
C GLY A 200 -7.39 9.85 -18.42
N GLU A 201 -7.85 9.09 -19.40
CA GLU A 201 -9.22 8.56 -19.51
C GLU A 201 -9.29 7.09 -19.15
N HIS A 202 -8.15 6.38 -19.12
CA HIS A 202 -8.10 4.96 -18.85
C HIS A 202 -7.12 4.61 -17.73
N PHE A 203 -7.40 3.51 -17.04
CA PHE A 203 -6.47 2.89 -16.11
C PHE A 203 -6.37 1.38 -16.33
N LEU A 204 -5.27 0.81 -15.87
CA LEU A 204 -5.05 -0.62 -15.82
C LEU A 204 -5.65 -1.21 -14.54
N GLN A 205 -6.40 -2.30 -14.69
CA GLN A 205 -7.00 -3.04 -13.58
C GLN A 205 -6.88 -4.55 -13.81
N SER A 206 -6.47 -5.26 -12.76
CA SER A 206 -6.48 -6.73 -12.76
C SER A 206 -7.87 -7.24 -12.39
N LYS A 207 -8.51 -7.99 -13.27
CA LYS A 207 -9.79 -8.68 -13.00
C LYS A 207 -9.69 -10.13 -13.46
N GLN A 208 -10.17 -11.06 -12.62
CA GLN A 208 -10.19 -12.49 -12.95
C GLN A 208 -8.85 -13.05 -13.47
N GLY A 209 -7.73 -12.57 -12.92
CA GLY A 209 -6.38 -13.00 -13.32
C GLY A 209 -5.87 -12.42 -14.65
N ARG A 210 -6.57 -11.46 -15.26
CA ARG A 210 -6.13 -10.77 -16.49
C ARG A 210 -6.05 -9.27 -16.27
N LEU A 211 -5.18 -8.61 -17.03
CA LEU A 211 -5.01 -7.16 -16.99
C LEU A 211 -5.89 -6.51 -18.08
N TYR A 212 -6.68 -5.52 -17.69
CA TYR A 212 -7.60 -4.81 -18.58
C TYR A 212 -7.25 -3.32 -18.66
N ARG A 213 -7.42 -2.74 -19.84
CA ARG A 213 -7.55 -1.30 -20.03
C ARG A 213 -9.00 -0.92 -19.79
N VAL A 214 -9.26 -0.13 -18.76
CA VAL A 214 -10.61 0.26 -18.32
C VAL A 214 -10.79 1.75 -18.56
N HIS A 215 -11.83 2.12 -19.30
CA HIS A 215 -12.24 3.52 -19.44
C HIS A 215 -12.84 4.00 -18.11
N ALA A 216 -12.32 5.11 -17.58
CA ALA A 216 -12.55 5.55 -16.22
C ALA A 216 -14.01 5.99 -16.00
N ALA A 217 -14.61 6.76 -16.90
CA ALA A 217 -15.98 7.23 -16.69
C ALA A 217 -17.03 6.12 -16.93
N THR A 218 -16.79 5.20 -17.87
CA THR A 218 -17.84 4.26 -18.34
C THR A 218 -17.68 2.83 -17.82
N GLY A 219 -16.50 2.43 -17.34
CA GLY A 219 -16.23 1.05 -16.93
C GLY A 219 -15.98 0.09 -18.09
N GLN A 220 -16.22 0.51 -19.34
CA GLN A 220 -15.93 -0.29 -20.51
C GLN A 220 -14.46 -0.68 -20.53
N MET A 221 -14.19 -1.93 -20.91
CA MET A 221 -12.85 -2.47 -20.82
C MET A 221 -12.52 -3.41 -21.97
N THR A 222 -11.24 -3.45 -22.30
CA THR A 222 -10.66 -4.41 -23.22
C THR A 222 -9.47 -5.09 -22.55
N PRO A 223 -9.17 -6.36 -22.87
CA PRO A 223 -7.90 -6.95 -22.45
C PRO A 223 -6.75 -6.03 -22.86
N PHE A 224 -5.80 -5.80 -21.95
CA PHE A 224 -4.67 -4.92 -22.23
C PHE A 224 -3.71 -5.56 -23.24
N PHE A 225 -3.56 -6.89 -23.17
CA PHE A 225 -2.79 -7.70 -24.10
C PHE A 225 -3.33 -9.15 -24.12
N ASP A 226 -2.80 -9.97 -25.02
CA ASP A 226 -3.09 -11.41 -25.09
C ASP A 226 -1.99 -12.22 -24.39
N PRO A 227 -2.27 -12.87 -23.24
CA PRO A 227 -1.30 -13.71 -22.55
C PRO A 227 -0.79 -14.89 -23.39
N ASP A 228 -1.59 -15.42 -24.30
CA ASP A 228 -1.17 -16.57 -25.11
C ASP A 228 -0.17 -16.13 -26.19
N ALA A 229 -0.31 -14.91 -26.73
CA ALA A 229 0.66 -14.31 -27.63
C ALA A 229 2.00 -14.07 -26.93
N LEU A 230 1.99 -13.43 -25.75
CA LEU A 230 3.21 -13.22 -24.94
C LEU A 230 3.86 -14.55 -24.52
N SER A 231 3.06 -15.54 -24.09
CA SER A 231 3.56 -16.88 -23.76
C SER A 231 4.23 -17.53 -24.97
N THR A 232 3.62 -17.43 -26.15
CA THR A 232 4.18 -17.97 -27.39
C THR A 232 5.48 -17.28 -27.78
N GLY A 233 5.57 -15.95 -27.58
CA GLY A 233 6.81 -15.19 -27.77
C GLY A 233 7.93 -15.69 -26.87
N LEU A 234 7.65 -15.80 -25.57
CA LEU A 234 8.63 -16.27 -24.58
C LEU A 234 9.06 -17.72 -24.80
N SER A 235 8.16 -18.63 -25.17
CA SER A 235 8.48 -20.04 -25.46
C SER A 235 9.42 -20.22 -26.68
N ARG A 236 9.65 -19.19 -27.50
CA ARG A 236 10.65 -19.25 -28.59
C ARG A 236 12.09 -19.17 -28.06
N LEU A 237 12.26 -18.64 -26.85
CA LEU A 237 13.54 -18.57 -26.18
C LEU A 237 13.78 -19.88 -25.43
N THR A 238 14.95 -20.48 -25.64
CA THR A 238 15.29 -21.82 -25.10
C THR A 238 15.33 -21.89 -23.57
N GLU A 239 15.43 -20.74 -22.92
CA GLU A 239 15.53 -20.56 -21.47
C GLU A 239 14.18 -20.66 -20.76
N PHE A 240 13.07 -20.61 -21.51
CA PHE A 240 11.72 -20.76 -20.98
C PHE A 240 11.08 -22.06 -21.47
N ASP A 241 10.67 -22.92 -20.53
CA ASP A 241 9.69 -23.95 -20.85
C ASP A 241 8.28 -23.35 -20.95
N ASP A 242 7.36 -24.05 -21.64
CA ASP A 242 5.99 -23.59 -21.86
C ASP A 242 5.25 -23.27 -20.55
N LYS A 243 5.58 -24.00 -19.48
CA LYS A 243 5.00 -23.79 -18.16
C LYS A 243 5.43 -22.45 -17.57
N THR A 244 6.72 -22.13 -17.64
CA THR A 244 7.31 -20.90 -17.12
C THR A 244 6.88 -19.71 -17.97
N ALA A 245 6.96 -19.82 -19.29
CA ALA A 245 6.45 -18.81 -20.23
C ALA A 245 4.97 -18.49 -19.96
N GLY A 246 4.13 -19.53 -19.84
CA GLY A 246 2.71 -19.36 -19.53
C GLY A 246 2.44 -18.76 -18.15
N ALA A 247 3.26 -19.07 -17.14
CA ALA A 247 3.14 -18.48 -15.81
C ALA A 247 3.55 -17.00 -15.78
N LEU A 248 4.60 -16.63 -16.53
CA LEU A 248 5.06 -15.24 -16.67
C LEU A 248 4.05 -14.39 -17.45
N ALA A 249 3.56 -14.90 -18.57
CA ALA A 249 2.63 -14.18 -19.43
C ALA A 249 1.26 -13.92 -18.79
N ARG A 250 0.86 -14.73 -17.82
CA ARG A 250 -0.40 -14.57 -17.05
C ARG A 250 -0.28 -13.66 -15.84
N ARG A 251 0.89 -13.06 -15.59
CA ARG A 251 1.02 -12.05 -14.53
C ARG A 251 0.18 -10.82 -14.88
N THR A 252 -0.16 -10.03 -13.87
CA THR A 252 -0.89 -8.76 -14.02
C THR A 252 -0.09 -7.56 -13.56
N ARG A 253 1.18 -7.78 -13.21
CA ARG A 253 2.16 -6.75 -12.86
C ARG A 253 3.45 -7.05 -13.61
N PHE A 254 3.89 -6.06 -14.38
CA PHE A 254 5.09 -6.14 -15.20
C PHE A 254 5.91 -4.87 -15.02
N GLN A 255 7.22 -5.02 -15.15
CA GLN A 255 8.07 -3.90 -15.51
C GLN A 255 7.96 -3.72 -17.02
N MET A 256 7.45 -2.57 -17.46
CA MET A 256 7.22 -2.27 -18.88
C MET A 256 8.14 -1.15 -19.35
N ASN A 257 8.37 -1.08 -20.65
CA ASN A 257 8.96 0.10 -21.28
C ASN A 257 8.02 1.32 -21.13
N PRO A 258 8.53 2.55 -21.33
CA PRO A 258 7.78 3.80 -21.10
C PRO A 258 6.43 3.87 -21.83
N ASP A 259 6.39 3.35 -23.05
CA ASP A 259 5.26 3.25 -23.97
C ASP A 259 4.34 2.05 -23.71
N ARG A 260 4.70 1.18 -22.75
CA ARG A 260 3.92 0.02 -22.28
C ARG A 260 3.57 -0.99 -23.38
N THR A 261 4.49 -1.18 -24.31
CA THR A 261 4.38 -2.12 -25.45
C THR A 261 5.18 -3.40 -25.22
N ALA A 262 6.20 -3.37 -24.35
CA ALA A 262 7.06 -4.50 -24.04
C ALA A 262 7.30 -4.65 -22.54
N VAL A 263 7.64 -5.87 -22.12
CA VAL A 263 7.96 -6.24 -20.74
C VAL A 263 9.44 -6.54 -20.56
N LEU A 264 9.99 -6.17 -19.41
CA LEU A 264 11.30 -6.62 -18.92
C LEU A 264 11.10 -7.75 -17.92
N ILE A 265 11.78 -8.87 -18.16
CA ILE A 265 11.72 -10.08 -17.34
C ILE A 265 13.14 -10.38 -16.87
N ASN A 266 13.29 -10.56 -15.56
CA ASN A 266 14.48 -11.19 -14.99
C ASN A 266 14.16 -12.68 -14.74
N HIS A 267 14.90 -13.57 -15.38
CA HIS A 267 14.75 -15.01 -15.25
C HIS A 267 16.12 -15.71 -15.26
N GLN A 268 16.36 -16.60 -14.29
CA GLN A 268 17.62 -17.35 -14.20
C GLN A 268 18.89 -16.48 -14.26
N ASN A 269 18.87 -15.31 -13.61
CA ASN A 269 19.99 -14.35 -13.64
C ASN A 269 20.31 -13.84 -15.05
N ASP A 270 19.27 -13.64 -15.86
CA ASP A 270 19.40 -12.86 -17.08
C ASP A 270 18.17 -11.99 -17.33
N LEU A 271 18.37 -10.94 -18.11
CA LEU A 271 17.35 -10.02 -18.54
C LEU A 271 16.82 -10.40 -19.92
N TYR A 272 15.51 -10.30 -20.08
CA TYR A 272 14.80 -10.60 -21.32
C TYR A 272 13.76 -9.51 -21.58
N THR A 273 13.51 -9.25 -22.87
CA THR A 273 12.41 -8.40 -23.31
C THR A 273 11.51 -9.15 -24.28
N CYS A 274 10.21 -8.83 -24.25
CA CYS A 274 9.26 -9.30 -25.25
C CYS A 274 8.13 -8.29 -25.38
N CYS A 275 7.72 -8.01 -26.61
CA CYS A 275 6.53 -7.22 -26.86
C CYS A 275 5.28 -7.96 -26.33
N LEU A 276 4.30 -7.20 -25.86
CA LEU A 276 3.06 -7.75 -25.29
C LEU A 276 2.22 -8.55 -26.31
N ASP A 277 2.48 -8.38 -27.61
CA ASP A 277 1.90 -9.15 -28.71
C ASP A 277 2.70 -10.44 -29.05
N GLY A 278 3.75 -10.75 -28.28
CA GLY A 278 4.60 -11.92 -28.47
C GLY A 278 5.71 -11.74 -29.51
N SER A 279 5.85 -10.57 -30.11
CA SER A 279 6.96 -10.26 -31.02
C SER A 279 8.25 -9.91 -30.25
N ASP A 280 9.38 -9.93 -30.97
CA ASP A 280 10.70 -9.46 -30.53
C ASP A 280 11.18 -10.00 -29.17
N ALA A 281 10.79 -11.24 -28.85
CA ALA A 281 11.27 -11.96 -27.68
C ALA A 281 12.79 -12.14 -27.77
N THR A 282 13.51 -11.53 -26.83
CA THR A 282 14.96 -11.37 -26.88
C THR A 282 15.58 -11.59 -25.51
N ARG A 283 16.65 -12.38 -25.44
CA ARG A 283 17.56 -12.44 -24.28
C ARG A 283 18.56 -11.29 -24.41
N LEU A 284 18.70 -10.47 -23.37
CA LEU A 284 19.55 -9.28 -23.38
C LEU A 284 20.91 -9.51 -22.74
N THR A 285 20.97 -10.31 -21.67
CA THR A 285 22.22 -10.60 -20.95
C THR A 285 22.55 -12.09 -21.03
N HIS A 286 23.82 -12.41 -20.79
CA HIS A 286 24.33 -13.77 -20.80
C HIS A 286 25.31 -13.96 -19.63
N SER A 287 24.79 -14.15 -18.42
CA SER A 287 25.59 -14.22 -17.20
C SER A 287 25.04 -15.24 -16.19
N ASP A 288 25.93 -15.85 -15.40
CA ASP A 288 25.52 -16.67 -14.25
C ASP A 288 25.26 -15.82 -12.99
N ALA A 289 25.82 -14.59 -12.93
CA ALA A 289 25.67 -13.68 -11.81
C ALA A 289 24.35 -12.87 -11.91
N PRO A 290 23.60 -12.67 -10.80
CA PRO A 290 22.30 -11.98 -10.83
C PRO A 290 22.35 -10.51 -11.28
N GLU A 291 21.44 -10.11 -12.17
CA GLU A 291 21.17 -8.71 -12.51
C GLU A 291 20.17 -8.11 -11.54
N LYS A 292 20.62 -7.13 -10.77
CA LYS A 292 19.80 -6.41 -9.81
C LYS A 292 19.37 -5.05 -10.36
N TYR A 293 18.23 -4.56 -9.86
CA TYR A 293 17.75 -3.20 -10.08
C TYR A 293 17.62 -2.79 -11.57
N ALA A 294 17.36 -3.75 -12.45
CA ALA A 294 17.26 -3.48 -13.89
C ALA A 294 16.15 -2.45 -14.17
N THR A 295 16.43 -1.42 -14.99
CA THR A 295 15.45 -0.38 -15.38
C THR A 295 15.64 0.07 -16.82
N PHE A 296 14.53 0.28 -17.53
CA PHE A 296 14.53 0.90 -18.85
C PHE A 296 15.05 2.34 -18.78
N SER A 297 15.76 2.77 -19.82
CA SER A 297 15.98 4.17 -20.11
C SER A 297 14.65 4.88 -20.39
N PRO A 298 14.56 6.22 -20.20
CA PRO A 298 13.37 6.99 -20.56
C PRO A 298 12.94 6.84 -22.02
N SER A 299 13.85 6.51 -22.92
CA SER A 299 13.57 6.20 -24.33
C SER A 299 13.12 4.76 -24.60
N GLY A 300 13.31 3.84 -23.65
CA GLY A 300 13.00 2.41 -23.80
C GLY A 300 14.05 1.58 -24.56
N HIS A 301 15.07 2.20 -25.18
CA HIS A 301 16.05 1.51 -26.03
C HIS A 301 17.24 0.88 -25.27
N ALA A 302 17.38 1.14 -23.98
CA ALA A 302 18.45 0.59 -23.17
C ALA A 302 17.95 0.19 -21.77
N ILE A 303 18.66 -0.72 -21.12
CA ILE A 303 18.39 -1.18 -19.77
C ILE A 303 19.66 -1.07 -18.93
N ALA A 304 19.59 -0.36 -17.81
CA ALA A 304 20.67 -0.27 -16.84
C ALA A 304 20.41 -1.23 -15.69
N PHE A 305 21.45 -1.86 -15.14
CA PHE A 305 21.35 -2.82 -14.05
C PHE A 305 22.67 -2.90 -13.28
N VAL A 306 22.63 -3.48 -12.08
CA VAL A 306 23.81 -3.78 -11.27
C VAL A 306 24.11 -5.27 -11.34
N ARG A 307 25.38 -5.62 -11.55
CA ARG A 307 25.88 -6.99 -11.47
C ARG A 307 27.22 -7.00 -10.75
N GLU A 308 27.34 -7.84 -9.73
CA GLU A 308 28.56 -7.96 -8.91
C GLU A 308 29.13 -6.60 -8.43
N GLY A 309 28.26 -5.72 -7.93
CA GLY A 309 28.65 -4.39 -7.42
C GLY A 309 29.04 -3.36 -8.50
N ASN A 310 28.88 -3.68 -9.79
CA ASN A 310 29.20 -2.78 -10.90
C ASN A 310 27.96 -2.44 -11.73
N LEU A 311 27.97 -1.23 -12.31
CA LEU A 311 26.89 -0.73 -13.15
C LEU A 311 27.09 -1.17 -14.61
N TYR A 312 26.02 -1.63 -15.24
CA TYR A 312 25.99 -2.08 -16.63
C TYR A 312 24.84 -1.42 -17.39
N VAL A 313 24.99 -1.36 -18.71
CA VAL A 313 23.91 -1.02 -19.66
C VAL A 313 23.90 -2.06 -20.78
N VAL A 314 22.71 -2.51 -21.17
CA VAL A 314 22.48 -3.29 -22.38
C VAL A 314 21.52 -2.55 -23.31
N GLU A 315 21.87 -2.46 -24.59
CA GLU A 315 20.97 -1.95 -25.63
C GLU A 315 19.93 -3.01 -25.99
N VAL A 316 18.65 -2.64 -26.06
CA VAL A 316 17.55 -3.57 -26.35
C VAL A 316 17.65 -4.09 -27.79
N ASP A 317 17.90 -3.19 -28.74
CA ASP A 317 17.86 -3.52 -30.17
C ASP A 317 19.08 -4.34 -30.63
N THR A 318 20.26 -4.08 -30.05
CA THR A 318 21.54 -4.69 -30.48
C THR A 318 22.06 -5.75 -29.53
N GLN A 319 21.46 -5.88 -28.33
CA GLN A 319 21.92 -6.74 -27.23
C GLN A 319 23.35 -6.40 -26.77
N LYS A 320 23.87 -5.21 -27.14
CA LYS A 320 25.23 -4.82 -26.82
C LYS A 320 25.33 -4.40 -25.37
N GLU A 321 25.85 -5.30 -24.56
CA GLU A 321 26.14 -5.06 -23.15
C GLU A 321 27.45 -4.26 -22.96
N ARG A 322 27.46 -3.37 -21.96
CA ARG A 322 28.60 -2.56 -21.55
C ARG A 322 28.67 -2.48 -20.04
N ARG A 323 29.87 -2.76 -19.51
CA ARG A 323 30.23 -2.46 -18.12
C ARG A 323 30.62 -0.99 -18.00
N LEU A 324 29.96 -0.24 -17.12
CA LEU A 324 30.17 1.20 -16.92
C LEU A 324 31.09 1.53 -15.74
N THR A 325 31.16 0.67 -14.73
CA THR A 325 32.10 0.80 -13.59
C THR A 325 32.93 -0.47 -13.41
N GLN A 326 34.14 -0.35 -12.84
CA GLN A 326 35.10 -1.48 -12.81
C GLN A 326 35.63 -1.85 -11.42
N ASP A 327 35.44 -1.00 -10.42
CA ASP A 327 35.99 -1.14 -9.08
C ASP A 327 35.02 -1.79 -8.07
N GLY A 328 33.78 -2.08 -8.50
CA GLY A 328 32.77 -2.70 -7.65
C GLY A 328 33.07 -4.17 -7.34
N GLY A 329 32.59 -4.61 -6.19
CA GLY A 329 32.78 -5.96 -5.65
C GLY A 329 33.18 -5.92 -4.17
N GLY A 330 32.81 -6.97 -3.41
CA GLY A 330 33.04 -7.00 -1.96
C GLY A 330 32.29 -5.88 -1.24
N LEU A 331 33.03 -4.94 -0.64
CA LEU A 331 32.51 -3.79 0.12
C LEU A 331 32.45 -2.48 -0.69
N ILE A 332 32.63 -2.55 -2.01
CA ILE A 332 32.44 -1.40 -2.92
C ILE A 332 31.21 -1.67 -3.79
N LEU A 333 30.20 -0.79 -3.70
CA LEU A 333 28.92 -0.92 -4.40
C LEU A 333 28.69 0.28 -5.31
N ASN A 334 28.51 0.04 -6.62
CA ASN A 334 28.16 1.08 -7.59
C ASN A 334 26.71 0.91 -8.03
N GLY A 335 25.85 1.90 -7.77
CA GLY A 335 24.44 1.87 -8.17
C GLY A 335 23.55 0.96 -7.31
N GLU A 336 24.07 0.44 -6.20
CA GLU A 336 23.39 -0.39 -5.19
C GLU A 336 23.65 0.23 -3.81
N ALA A 337 22.63 0.24 -2.93
CA ALA A 337 22.76 0.76 -1.57
C ALA A 337 23.41 -0.27 -0.64
N ASP A 338 24.16 0.21 0.36
CA ASP A 338 24.55 -0.60 1.51
C ASP A 338 23.38 -0.82 2.49
N TRP A 339 23.63 -1.53 3.60
CA TRP A 339 22.57 -1.87 4.55
C TRP A 339 21.97 -0.63 5.24
N VAL A 340 22.79 0.32 5.72
CA VAL A 340 22.27 1.47 6.47
C VAL A 340 21.49 2.43 5.57
N TYR A 341 21.87 2.56 4.30
CA TYR A 341 21.06 3.29 3.33
C TYR A 341 19.78 2.56 2.96
N TYR A 342 19.85 1.25 2.74
CA TYR A 342 18.66 0.45 2.48
C TYR A 342 17.63 0.59 3.60
N GLU A 343 18.07 0.55 4.86
CA GLU A 343 17.19 0.71 6.02
C GLU A 343 16.71 2.15 6.21
N GLU A 344 17.63 3.11 6.36
CA GLU A 344 17.32 4.42 6.97
C GLU A 344 17.14 5.58 5.99
N VAL A 345 17.60 5.43 4.76
CA VAL A 345 17.46 6.43 3.69
C VAL A 345 16.39 6.01 2.69
N LEU A 346 16.37 4.72 2.32
CA LEU A 346 15.43 4.16 1.36
C LEU A 346 14.19 3.54 2.03
N ASN A 347 14.17 3.41 3.36
CA ASN A 347 13.06 2.83 4.11
C ASN A 347 12.66 1.44 3.59
N ARG A 348 13.67 0.59 3.40
CA ARG A 348 13.60 -0.77 2.81
C ARG A 348 12.99 -0.85 1.42
N ALA A 349 12.81 0.28 0.74
CA ALA A 349 12.61 0.25 -0.70
C ALA A 349 13.92 -0.25 -1.34
N ALA A 350 13.79 -1.08 -2.37
CA ALA A 350 14.93 -1.61 -3.12
C ALA A 350 15.05 -0.97 -4.52
N PRO A 351 15.03 0.37 -4.68
CA PRO A 351 15.28 0.98 -5.97
C PRO A 351 16.77 0.89 -6.32
N ALA A 352 17.06 1.09 -7.60
CA ALA A 352 18.41 1.41 -8.06
C ALA A 352 18.96 2.65 -7.36
N MET A 353 20.26 2.66 -7.04
CA MET A 353 21.02 3.87 -6.65
C MET A 353 21.73 4.48 -7.87
N PHE A 354 21.07 4.39 -9.02
CA PHE A 354 21.44 5.04 -10.26
C PHE A 354 20.19 5.64 -10.93
N TRP A 355 20.38 6.68 -11.71
CA TRP A 355 19.32 7.47 -12.32
C TRP A 355 19.68 7.83 -13.75
N TRP A 356 18.83 7.42 -14.70
CA TRP A 356 18.92 7.82 -16.09
C TRP A 356 18.70 9.31 -16.26
N SER A 357 19.50 9.95 -17.11
CA SER A 357 19.17 11.28 -17.63
C SER A 357 17.91 11.21 -18.49
N PRO A 358 17.04 12.25 -18.50
CA PRO A 358 15.82 12.27 -19.31
C PRO A 358 16.04 12.00 -20.80
N ASP A 359 17.19 12.41 -21.35
CA ASP A 359 17.61 12.15 -22.73
C ASP A 359 18.13 10.71 -22.98
N SER A 360 18.21 9.87 -21.94
CA SER A 360 18.74 8.49 -21.97
C SER A 360 20.23 8.36 -22.31
N GLU A 361 21.01 9.44 -22.30
CA GLU A 361 22.41 9.40 -22.73
C GLU A 361 23.41 9.15 -21.59
N SER A 362 23.00 9.30 -20.33
CA SER A 362 23.87 9.18 -19.16
C SER A 362 23.17 8.63 -17.94
N LEU A 363 23.97 8.14 -17.01
CA LEU A 363 23.56 7.65 -15.71
C LEU A 363 24.32 8.43 -14.63
N ALA A 364 23.58 8.96 -13.66
CA ALA A 364 24.15 9.34 -12.37
C ALA A 364 24.05 8.12 -11.45
N PHE A 365 25.04 7.85 -10.60
CA PHE A 365 25.00 6.73 -9.67
C PHE A 365 25.80 7.03 -8.40
N MET A 366 25.36 6.47 -7.28
CA MET A 366 26.12 6.52 -6.03
C MET A 366 27.10 5.35 -5.96
N ARG A 367 28.32 5.64 -5.52
CA ARG A 367 29.32 4.65 -5.13
C ARG A 367 29.46 4.66 -3.62
N PHE A 368 29.28 3.49 -3.00
CA PHE A 368 29.49 3.24 -1.57
C PHE A 368 30.81 2.51 -1.36
N ASP A 369 31.57 2.94 -0.36
CA ASP A 369 32.82 2.32 0.07
C ASP A 369 32.74 2.01 1.57
N ASP A 370 32.44 0.76 1.88
CA ASP A 370 32.19 0.31 3.25
C ASP A 370 33.45 -0.27 3.90
N GLN A 371 34.61 -0.20 3.26
CA GLN A 371 35.83 -0.88 3.71
C GLN A 371 36.30 -0.47 5.12
N ARG A 372 35.86 0.70 5.59
CA ARG A 372 36.19 1.26 6.91
C ARG A 372 35.11 1.03 7.95
N MET A 373 33.97 0.44 7.57
CA MET A 373 32.87 0.18 8.49
C MET A 373 33.09 -1.09 9.31
N THR A 374 32.46 -1.13 10.48
CA THR A 374 32.45 -2.32 11.32
C THR A 374 31.57 -3.41 10.69
N GLU A 375 32.10 -4.62 10.54
CA GLU A 375 31.30 -5.80 10.21
C GLU A 375 30.56 -6.31 11.45
N TYR A 376 29.25 -6.51 11.31
CA TYR A 376 28.43 -7.25 12.26
C TYR A 376 28.17 -8.67 11.77
N THR A 377 28.11 -9.61 12.71
CA THR A 377 27.95 -11.05 12.44
C THR A 377 26.60 -11.53 12.95
N VAL A 378 25.75 -12.00 12.03
CA VAL A 378 24.49 -12.69 12.34
C VAL A 378 24.71 -14.19 12.23
N VAL A 379 24.36 -14.93 13.29
CA VAL A 379 24.57 -16.37 13.37
C VAL A 379 23.22 -17.09 13.34
N ASN A 380 23.00 -17.91 12.31
CA ASN A 380 21.85 -18.80 12.25
C ASN A 380 22.23 -20.20 12.77
N ASN A 381 21.59 -20.60 13.88
CA ASN A 381 21.82 -21.88 14.56
C ASN A 381 20.76 -22.94 14.26
N VAL A 382 19.81 -22.67 13.36
CA VAL A 382 18.68 -23.57 13.07
C VAL A 382 18.97 -24.51 11.90
N THR A 383 19.84 -24.12 10.99
CA THR A 383 20.26 -24.91 9.83
C THR A 383 21.15 -26.09 10.23
N ASN A 384 21.20 -27.15 9.41
CA ASN A 384 22.00 -28.37 9.70
C ASN A 384 23.48 -28.07 10.02
N ASN A 385 24.03 -27.07 9.35
CA ASN A 385 25.31 -26.45 9.70
C ASN A 385 25.02 -25.00 10.09
N GLN A 386 25.72 -24.48 11.10
CA GLN A 386 25.65 -23.06 11.47
C GLN A 386 26.00 -22.22 10.23
N THR A 387 25.11 -21.30 9.84
CA THR A 387 25.40 -20.33 8.79
C THR A 387 25.68 -18.97 9.41
N VAL A 388 26.64 -18.26 8.84
CA VAL A 388 27.07 -16.95 9.29
C VAL A 388 26.83 -15.96 8.17
N GLU A 389 26.08 -14.91 8.48
CA GLU A 389 25.92 -13.75 7.61
C GLU A 389 26.77 -12.61 8.19
N LYS A 390 27.54 -11.96 7.33
CA LYS A 390 28.29 -10.75 7.66
C LYS A 390 27.67 -9.59 6.90
N ALA A 391 27.43 -8.49 7.61
CA ALA A 391 26.95 -7.25 7.04
C ALA A 391 27.71 -6.09 7.68
N THR A 392 27.94 -5.03 6.92
CA THR A 392 28.46 -3.77 7.46
C THR A 392 27.33 -3.05 8.19
N TYR A 393 27.58 -2.63 9.44
CA TYR A 393 26.57 -1.99 10.29
C TYR A 393 27.25 -0.93 11.15
N PRO A 394 27.14 0.36 10.82
CA PRO A 394 27.68 1.43 11.63
C PRO A 394 26.75 1.69 12.81
N LYS A 395 27.18 1.37 14.04
CA LYS A 395 26.44 1.79 15.23
C LYS A 395 26.58 3.30 15.44
N SER A 396 25.72 3.89 16.26
CA SER A 396 25.87 5.29 16.66
C SER A 396 27.28 5.60 17.18
N GLY A 397 27.94 6.57 16.55
CA GLY A 397 29.33 6.95 16.78
C GLY A 397 30.38 6.26 15.89
N ASP A 398 30.05 5.18 15.19
CA ASP A 398 30.95 4.49 14.26
C ASP A 398 31.13 5.26 12.93
N GLN A 399 32.02 4.80 12.05
CA GLN A 399 32.22 5.40 10.72
C GLN A 399 31.08 4.99 9.78
N ASN A 400 30.45 5.98 9.12
CA ASN A 400 29.49 5.78 8.03
C ASN A 400 30.17 5.43 6.70
N PRO A 401 29.43 4.90 5.70
CA PRO A 401 30.01 4.58 4.40
C PRO A 401 30.58 5.84 3.72
N ASP A 402 31.71 5.69 3.03
CA ASP A 402 32.28 6.77 2.21
C ASP A 402 31.54 6.81 0.86
N ILE A 403 30.82 7.90 0.59
CA ILE A 403 29.89 7.99 -0.55
C ILE A 403 30.34 9.03 -1.57
N THR A 404 30.32 8.66 -2.84
CA THR A 404 30.61 9.57 -3.96
C THR A 404 29.53 9.47 -5.04
N LEU A 405 29.34 10.57 -5.79
CA LEU A 405 28.42 10.61 -6.93
C LEU A 405 29.22 10.57 -8.23
N GLY A 406 28.95 9.56 -9.06
CA GLY A 406 29.51 9.41 -10.39
C GLY A 406 28.49 9.71 -11.48
N ILE A 407 28.96 10.24 -12.61
CA ILE A 407 28.18 10.40 -13.85
C ILE A 407 28.93 9.70 -14.97
N VAL A 408 28.24 8.83 -15.72
CA VAL A 408 28.84 8.06 -16.80
C VAL A 408 27.94 8.04 -18.02
N SER A 409 28.52 8.03 -19.23
CA SER A 409 27.74 7.86 -20.45
C SER A 409 27.17 6.45 -20.52
N ALA A 410 25.92 6.33 -20.97
CA ALA A 410 25.29 5.04 -21.23
C ALA A 410 26.03 4.20 -22.29
N THR A 411 26.85 4.86 -23.13
CA THR A 411 27.66 4.20 -24.16
C THR A 411 29.05 3.76 -23.68
N GLY A 412 29.38 3.98 -22.41
CA GLY A 412 30.69 3.69 -21.81
C GLY A 412 31.63 4.90 -21.79
N GLY A 413 32.83 4.71 -21.23
CA GLY A 413 33.85 5.74 -21.05
C GLY A 413 34.15 6.01 -19.58
N ASP A 414 34.95 7.05 -19.31
CA ASP A 414 35.37 7.39 -17.95
C ASP A 414 34.22 7.91 -17.10
N VAL A 415 34.15 7.45 -15.86
CA VAL A 415 33.27 8.03 -14.84
C VAL A 415 33.72 9.46 -14.53
N ARG A 416 32.77 10.39 -14.54
CA ARG A 416 32.94 11.76 -14.08
C ARG A 416 32.49 11.85 -12.63
N TRP A 417 33.43 11.89 -11.71
CA TRP A 417 33.15 12.06 -10.28
C TRP A 417 32.77 13.51 -9.98
N VAL A 418 31.73 13.70 -9.17
CA VAL A 418 31.31 15.03 -8.72
C VAL A 418 32.27 15.56 -7.66
N GLU A 419 32.74 16.79 -7.84
CA GLU A 419 33.73 17.47 -6.97
C GLU A 419 33.05 17.98 -5.67
N LEU A 420 33.13 17.20 -4.58
CA LEU A 420 32.50 17.51 -3.29
C LEU A 420 33.47 18.17 -2.29
N GLU A 421 34.37 19.05 -2.75
CA GLU A 421 35.44 19.63 -1.92
C GLU A 421 34.94 20.41 -0.69
N ASP A 422 33.74 20.99 -0.78
CA ASP A 422 33.09 21.70 0.33
C ASP A 422 32.52 20.75 1.41
N TYR A 423 32.51 19.44 1.18
CA TYR A 423 31.96 18.43 2.08
C TYR A 423 33.04 17.42 2.46
N LEU A 424 33.34 17.30 3.75
CA LEU A 424 34.36 16.37 4.23
C LEU A 424 33.91 14.91 4.01
N PRO A 425 34.72 14.06 3.36
CA PRO A 425 34.40 12.65 3.17
C PRO A 425 34.07 11.94 4.49
N GLY A 426 33.04 11.10 4.49
CA GLY A 426 32.58 10.36 5.66
C GLY A 426 31.84 11.18 6.73
N SER A 427 31.67 12.50 6.54
CA SER A 427 30.99 13.39 7.50
C SER A 427 29.59 13.84 7.05
N TYR A 428 29.10 13.33 5.92
CA TYR A 428 27.82 13.70 5.35
C TYR A 428 27.02 12.48 4.91
N ILE A 429 25.72 12.69 4.71
CA ILE A 429 24.78 11.70 4.17
C ILE A 429 24.23 12.28 2.87
N MET A 430 24.49 11.60 1.73
CA MET A 430 23.90 11.97 0.45
C MET A 430 22.64 11.13 0.22
N THR A 431 21.46 11.71 0.07
CA THR A 431 20.21 10.92 0.09
C THR A 431 19.50 10.85 -1.26
N ARG A 432 19.10 12.01 -1.79
CA ARG A 432 18.37 12.12 -3.06
C ARG A 432 19.31 12.39 -4.20
N VAL A 433 19.04 11.81 -5.37
CA VAL A 433 19.70 12.17 -6.63
C VAL A 433 18.67 12.15 -7.76
N GLY A 434 18.82 13.07 -8.71
CA GLY A 434 18.03 13.08 -9.94
C GLY A 434 18.60 14.05 -10.97
N TRP A 435 17.91 14.16 -12.09
CA TRP A 435 18.31 15.04 -13.20
C TRP A 435 17.34 16.20 -13.35
N PHE A 436 17.87 17.33 -13.79
CA PHE A 436 17.03 18.39 -14.34
C PHE A 436 16.35 17.89 -15.63
N PRO A 437 15.13 18.39 -15.96
CA PRO A 437 14.40 17.94 -17.16
C PRO A 437 15.16 18.09 -18.48
N ASP A 438 16.09 19.04 -18.55
CA ASP A 438 16.93 19.32 -19.73
C ASP A 438 18.19 18.44 -19.82
N SER A 439 18.37 17.49 -18.89
CA SER A 439 19.55 16.60 -18.81
C SER A 439 20.90 17.31 -18.63
N SER A 440 20.93 18.63 -18.40
CA SER A 440 22.17 19.42 -18.34
C SER A 440 22.91 19.26 -17.01
N ARG A 441 22.15 18.98 -15.94
CA ARG A 441 22.62 18.96 -14.56
C ARG A 441 21.96 17.84 -13.78
N VAL A 442 22.70 17.34 -12.79
CA VAL A 442 22.17 16.52 -11.70
C VAL A 442 21.87 17.40 -10.50
N TYR A 443 20.84 17.04 -9.74
CA TYR A 443 20.64 17.54 -8.39
C TYR A 443 20.80 16.38 -7.39
N PHE A 444 21.28 16.70 -6.20
CA PHE A 444 21.39 15.73 -5.12
C PHE A 444 21.32 16.42 -3.76
N TYR A 445 20.94 15.68 -2.73
CA TYR A 445 20.81 16.23 -1.37
C TYR A 445 21.98 15.78 -0.51
N ILE A 446 22.58 16.70 0.23
CA ILE A 446 23.62 16.42 1.23
C ILE A 446 23.14 16.91 2.60
N GLN A 447 23.22 16.04 3.60
CA GLN A 447 23.00 16.39 5.01
C GLN A 447 24.28 16.27 5.80
N ASP A 448 24.41 17.02 6.90
CA ASP A 448 25.37 16.64 7.92
C ASP A 448 25.01 15.28 8.51
N ARG A 449 26.01 14.65 9.12
CA ARG A 449 25.90 13.37 9.81
C ARG A 449 24.73 13.31 10.82
N ILE A 450 24.56 14.33 11.65
CA ILE A 450 23.48 14.41 12.65
C ILE A 450 22.17 14.97 12.07
N GLN A 451 22.14 15.28 10.77
CA GLN A 451 20.95 15.63 9.99
C GLN A 451 20.22 16.89 10.46
N THR A 452 20.95 17.90 10.94
CA THR A 452 20.40 19.20 11.38
C THR A 452 20.25 20.21 10.24
N TRP A 453 20.92 19.98 9.11
CA TRP A 453 20.77 20.74 7.87
C TRP A 453 20.79 19.84 6.63
N LEU A 454 20.27 20.36 5.52
CA LEU A 454 20.31 19.71 4.22
C LEU A 454 20.55 20.74 3.12
N ASP A 455 21.55 20.52 2.27
CA ASP A 455 21.76 21.25 1.03
C ASP A 455 21.14 20.52 -0.15
N VAL A 456 20.40 21.26 -0.97
CA VAL A 456 20.06 20.83 -2.33
C VAL A 456 21.18 21.30 -3.24
N VAL A 457 22.02 20.37 -3.68
CA VAL A 457 23.22 20.63 -4.47
C VAL A 457 22.96 20.30 -5.93
N THR A 458 23.62 21.01 -6.84
CA THR A 458 23.59 20.73 -8.27
C THR A 458 25.00 20.60 -8.82
N ALA A 459 25.19 19.76 -9.82
CA ALA A 459 26.43 19.64 -10.59
C ALA A 459 26.11 19.52 -12.08
N SER A 460 27.02 20.01 -12.93
CA SER A 460 26.93 19.81 -14.38
C SER A 460 27.07 18.32 -14.73
N ARG A 461 26.58 17.92 -15.91
CA ARG A 461 26.78 16.56 -16.46
C ARG A 461 28.25 16.13 -16.54
N ALA A 462 29.19 17.08 -16.54
CA ALA A 462 30.63 16.82 -16.51
C ALA A 462 31.20 16.58 -15.10
N GLY A 463 30.37 16.58 -14.04
CA GLY A 463 30.78 16.44 -12.64
C GLY A 463 31.30 17.74 -12.00
N ARG A 464 31.35 18.85 -12.76
CA ARG A 464 31.89 20.15 -12.33
C ARG A 464 30.80 21.15 -11.96
N SER A 465 31.21 22.36 -11.56
CA SER A 465 30.32 23.49 -11.26
C SER A 465 29.34 23.18 -10.13
N VAL A 466 29.85 22.52 -9.09
CA VAL A 466 29.07 22.13 -7.92
C VAL A 466 28.59 23.39 -7.20
N LYS A 467 27.29 23.47 -6.92
CA LYS A 467 26.67 24.64 -6.29
C LYS A 467 25.49 24.21 -5.41
N SER A 468 25.45 24.69 -4.16
CA SER A 468 24.24 24.64 -3.33
C SER A 468 23.18 25.60 -3.88
N LEU A 469 22.00 25.06 -4.19
CA LEU A 469 20.84 25.76 -4.70
C LEU A 469 20.02 26.38 -3.56
N LEU A 470 19.83 25.63 -2.48
CA LEU A 470 19.20 26.08 -1.24
C LEU A 470 19.65 25.20 -0.07
N ARG A 471 19.50 25.72 1.15
CA ARG A 471 19.72 24.98 2.40
C ARG A 471 18.44 24.94 3.23
N GLU A 472 18.10 23.76 3.74
CA GLU A 472 17.13 23.53 4.79
C GLU A 472 17.85 23.42 6.15
N THR A 473 17.21 23.94 7.19
CA THR A 473 17.68 23.85 8.58
C THR A 473 16.51 23.61 9.50
N SER A 474 16.74 22.93 10.62
CA SER A 474 15.73 22.64 11.63
C SER A 474 16.29 22.82 13.04
N PRO A 475 15.47 23.15 14.06
CA PRO A 475 15.89 23.14 15.46
C PRO A 475 16.33 21.77 16.00
N ALA A 476 15.97 20.66 15.35
CA ALA A 476 16.34 19.31 15.77
C ALA A 476 16.91 18.48 14.62
N TRP A 477 16.09 18.08 13.64
CA TRP A 477 16.54 17.36 12.44
C TRP A 477 15.75 17.78 11.21
N VAL A 478 16.33 17.54 10.03
CA VAL A 478 15.72 17.74 8.71
C VAL A 478 15.35 16.37 8.14
N THR A 479 14.05 16.12 8.01
CA THR A 479 13.51 14.97 7.27
C THR A 479 13.84 15.12 5.79
N ILE A 480 14.23 14.01 5.12
CA ILE A 480 14.61 14.01 3.71
C ILE A 480 13.42 14.47 2.84
N PRO A 481 13.54 15.60 2.10
CA PRO A 481 12.47 16.11 1.26
C PRO A 481 12.14 15.24 0.05
N GLU A 482 10.91 15.38 -0.45
CA GLU A 482 10.44 14.77 -1.72
C GLU A 482 11.08 15.41 -2.97
N THR A 483 10.81 14.83 -4.15
CA THR A 483 11.58 15.19 -5.38
C THR A 483 11.11 16.56 -5.79
N PRO A 484 12.02 17.48 -6.15
CA PRO A 484 11.59 18.76 -6.67
C PRO A 484 10.77 18.52 -7.93
N VAL A 485 9.57 19.10 -7.99
CA VAL A 485 8.75 19.06 -9.20
C VAL A 485 9.07 20.29 -10.03
N PHE A 486 9.82 20.09 -11.11
CA PHE A 486 10.22 21.16 -12.04
C PHE A 486 9.07 21.55 -12.96
N LEU A 487 8.87 22.86 -13.13
CA LEU A 487 7.89 23.44 -14.04
C LEU A 487 8.55 23.78 -15.38
N LYS A 488 7.73 24.08 -16.40
CA LYS A 488 8.23 24.41 -17.76
C LYS A 488 9.19 25.60 -17.80
N ASP A 489 9.05 26.56 -16.89
CA ASP A 489 9.93 27.73 -16.77
C ASP A 489 11.23 27.46 -15.98
N SER A 490 11.51 26.19 -15.63
CA SER A 490 12.62 25.75 -14.78
C SER A 490 12.56 26.21 -13.32
N SER A 491 11.46 26.84 -12.89
CA SER A 491 11.14 26.96 -11.46
C SER A 491 10.74 25.57 -10.90
N PHE A 492 10.69 25.41 -9.58
CA PHE A 492 10.39 24.12 -8.98
C PHE A 492 9.62 24.22 -7.67
N LEU A 493 8.83 23.19 -7.40
CA LEU A 493 8.10 22.99 -6.15
C LEU A 493 8.88 22.05 -5.24
N PHE A 494 8.93 22.37 -3.95
CA PHE A 494 9.75 21.67 -2.97
C PHE A 494 9.03 21.59 -1.61
N PHE A 495 9.01 20.41 -1.00
CA PHE A 495 8.46 20.24 0.35
C PHE A 495 9.52 20.53 1.41
N SER A 496 9.15 21.26 2.47
CA SER A 496 10.02 21.52 3.61
C SER A 496 9.24 21.55 4.92
N GLU A 497 9.88 21.09 6.00
CA GLU A 497 9.37 21.13 7.38
C GLU A 497 9.90 22.34 8.18
N ARG A 498 10.57 23.30 7.53
CA ARG A 498 11.24 24.45 8.19
C ARG A 498 10.33 25.28 9.10
N SER A 499 9.01 25.22 8.88
CA SER A 499 8.03 25.94 9.70
C SER A 499 7.65 25.19 10.99
N GLY A 500 8.14 23.96 11.18
CA GLY A 500 7.59 22.98 12.11
C GLY A 500 6.58 22.04 11.45
N TRP A 501 6.05 22.41 10.29
CA TRP A 501 5.06 21.65 9.52
C TRP A 501 5.54 21.45 8.09
N LYS A 502 5.26 20.27 7.52
CA LYS A 502 5.58 19.96 6.12
C LYS A 502 4.69 20.78 5.18
N HIS A 503 5.29 21.69 4.43
CA HIS A 503 4.60 22.56 3.48
C HIS A 503 5.28 22.62 2.12
N LEU A 504 4.53 23.07 1.12
CA LEU A 504 4.98 23.18 -0.27
C LEU A 504 5.48 24.61 -0.54
N TYR A 505 6.67 24.72 -1.09
CA TYR A 505 7.36 25.97 -1.40
C TYR A 505 7.69 26.02 -2.89
N TRP A 506 7.53 27.19 -3.50
CA TRP A 506 7.83 27.45 -4.90
C TRP A 506 9.09 28.30 -5.03
N TYR A 507 10.10 27.77 -5.70
CA TYR A 507 11.39 28.40 -5.93
C TYR A 507 11.60 28.71 -7.40
N ASP A 508 12.31 29.80 -7.71
CA ASP A 508 12.78 30.04 -9.08
C ASP A 508 13.97 29.13 -9.43
N ARG A 509 14.38 29.17 -10.71
CA ARG A 509 15.49 28.36 -11.24
C ARG A 509 16.84 28.60 -10.54
N SER A 510 16.99 29.70 -9.81
CA SER A 510 18.22 30.08 -9.09
C SER A 510 18.24 29.60 -7.64
N GLY A 511 17.13 29.04 -7.15
CA GLY A 511 16.96 28.62 -5.75
C GLY A 511 16.40 29.72 -4.86
N LYS A 512 15.94 30.85 -5.42
CA LYS A 512 15.30 31.91 -4.64
C LYS A 512 13.83 31.58 -4.43
N LEU A 513 13.38 31.63 -3.18
CA LEU A 513 11.98 31.40 -2.83
C LEU A 513 11.08 32.46 -3.50
N LYS A 514 10.11 32.01 -4.28
CA LYS A 514 9.05 32.85 -4.86
C LYS A 514 7.88 32.97 -3.89
N ARG A 515 7.40 31.83 -3.37
CA ARG A 515 6.21 31.77 -2.50
C ARG A 515 6.17 30.48 -1.67
N GLN A 516 5.62 30.54 -0.47
CA GLN A 516 5.13 29.37 0.27
C GLN A 516 3.67 29.13 -0.11
N LEU A 517 3.38 27.98 -0.74
CA LEU A 517 2.04 27.68 -1.28
C LEU A 517 1.07 27.16 -0.22
N THR A 518 1.56 26.41 0.76
CA THR A 518 0.76 25.91 1.88
C THR A 518 1.36 26.35 3.22
N HIS A 519 0.51 26.62 4.21
CA HIS A 519 0.91 27.10 5.54
C HIS A 519 -0.17 26.79 6.58
N GLY A 520 0.22 26.75 7.86
CA GLY A 520 -0.67 26.57 9.02
C GLY A 520 -0.26 25.37 9.87
N ASP A 521 -1.06 25.06 10.89
CA ASP A 521 -0.78 23.95 11.81
C ASP A 521 -1.30 22.60 11.28
N TRP A 522 -0.82 22.23 10.09
CA TRP A 522 -1.15 20.99 9.37
C TRP A 522 -0.09 20.65 8.32
N GLU A 523 -0.07 19.41 7.83
CA GLU A 523 0.93 18.97 6.86
C GLU A 523 0.35 18.86 5.44
N ALA A 524 0.98 19.52 4.46
CA ALA A 524 0.86 19.15 3.06
C ALA A 524 1.84 18.01 2.78
N ARG A 525 1.33 16.82 2.50
CA ARG A 525 2.11 15.59 2.52
C ARG A 525 2.60 15.15 1.17
N ARG A 526 1.77 15.21 0.12
CA ARG A 526 2.14 14.72 -1.21
C ARG A 526 1.56 15.60 -2.30
N LEU A 527 2.37 15.92 -3.31
CA LEU A 527 1.95 16.59 -4.53
C LEU A 527 1.54 15.54 -5.57
N HIS A 528 0.34 15.67 -6.12
CA HIS A 528 -0.23 14.73 -7.10
C HIS A 528 -0.23 15.27 -8.53
N HIS A 529 -0.53 16.56 -8.70
CA HIS A 529 -0.62 17.18 -10.01
C HIS A 529 -0.35 18.70 -9.94
N VAL A 530 0.14 19.27 -11.03
CA VAL A 530 0.37 20.71 -11.22
C VAL A 530 -0.31 21.14 -12.52
N ASP A 531 -1.35 21.93 -12.40
CA ASP A 531 -1.97 22.64 -13.53
C ASP A 531 -1.26 23.99 -13.71
N GLU A 532 -0.19 24.00 -14.52
CA GLU A 532 0.60 25.22 -14.77
C GLU A 532 -0.20 26.35 -15.44
N PRO A 533 -1.07 26.09 -16.45
CA PRO A 533 -1.97 27.11 -17.02
C PRO A 533 -2.97 27.66 -16.00
N GLY A 534 -3.63 26.81 -15.21
CA GLY A 534 -4.61 27.20 -14.19
C GLY A 534 -4.00 27.65 -12.87
N LYS A 535 -2.66 27.68 -12.76
CA LYS A 535 -1.90 28.12 -11.57
C LYS A 535 -2.38 27.42 -10.30
N THR A 536 -2.54 26.10 -10.40
CA THR A 536 -3.14 25.28 -9.35
C THR A 536 -2.32 24.02 -9.10
N VAL A 537 -2.15 23.64 -7.84
CA VAL A 537 -1.50 22.40 -7.43
C VAL A 537 -2.43 21.56 -6.59
N TYR A 538 -2.35 20.23 -6.74
CA TYR A 538 -3.20 19.29 -6.03
C TYR A 538 -2.37 18.48 -5.05
N VAL A 539 -2.67 18.63 -3.75
CA VAL A 539 -1.89 18.03 -2.66
C VAL A 539 -2.78 17.23 -1.71
N THR A 540 -2.30 16.10 -1.20
CA THR A 540 -2.92 15.51 0.00
C THR A 540 -2.30 16.09 1.26
N GLY A 541 -3.10 16.20 2.33
CA GLY A 541 -2.64 16.73 3.62
C GLY A 541 -3.63 16.52 4.75
N THR A 542 -3.32 17.08 5.93
CA THR A 542 -4.06 16.88 7.19
C THR A 542 -4.76 18.14 7.72
N ARG A 543 -5.09 19.10 6.84
CA ARG A 543 -5.66 20.40 7.24
C ARG A 543 -6.94 20.28 8.06
N ASP A 544 -7.79 19.33 7.71
CA ASP A 544 -9.10 19.12 8.34
C ASP A 544 -9.01 18.23 9.60
N SER A 545 -8.02 17.33 9.65
CA SER A 545 -7.82 16.40 10.77
C SER A 545 -6.40 15.83 10.75
N SER A 546 -5.76 15.77 11.91
CA SER A 546 -4.46 15.07 12.07
C SER A 546 -4.55 13.55 11.87
N LEU A 547 -5.75 12.99 11.96
CA LEU A 547 -6.02 11.54 11.89
C LEU A 547 -6.31 11.02 10.48
N ALA A 548 -6.47 11.92 9.51
CA ALA A 548 -6.97 11.57 8.18
C ALA A 548 -6.42 12.50 7.10
N GLU A 549 -5.93 11.92 6.00
CA GLU A 549 -5.57 12.72 4.83
C GLU A 549 -6.77 13.00 3.93
N GLN A 550 -6.78 14.21 3.36
CA GLN A 550 -7.75 14.70 2.39
C GLN A 550 -7.01 15.21 1.15
N LEU A 551 -7.69 15.30 0.00
CA LEU A 551 -7.15 15.96 -1.20
C LEU A 551 -7.55 17.44 -1.22
N TYR A 552 -6.59 18.30 -1.51
CA TYR A 552 -6.77 19.74 -1.62
C TYR A 552 -6.32 20.27 -2.98
N GLN A 553 -7.08 21.23 -3.48
CA GLN A 553 -6.67 22.15 -4.51
C GLN A 553 -6.05 23.39 -3.87
N VAL A 554 -4.88 23.81 -4.33
CA VAL A 554 -4.13 24.96 -3.79
C VAL A 554 -3.78 25.91 -4.92
N SER A 555 -4.15 27.18 -4.78
CA SER A 555 -3.74 28.23 -5.73
C SER A 555 -2.25 28.52 -5.63
N MET A 556 -1.59 28.74 -6.77
CA MET A 556 -0.22 29.23 -6.82
C MET A 556 -0.13 30.75 -6.68
N ASP A 557 -1.24 31.47 -6.94
CA ASP A 557 -1.28 32.94 -7.00
C ASP A 557 -2.01 33.57 -5.79
N SER A 558 -2.89 32.82 -5.11
CA SER A 558 -3.57 33.23 -3.88
C SER A 558 -3.24 32.29 -2.71
N ASN A 559 -3.85 32.54 -1.54
CA ASN A 559 -3.78 31.64 -0.38
C ASN A 559 -4.95 30.66 -0.32
N ASP A 560 -5.72 30.55 -1.41
CA ASP A 560 -6.92 29.73 -1.45
C ASP A 560 -6.54 28.25 -1.47
N ILE A 561 -7.16 27.51 -0.55
CA ILE A 561 -7.01 26.07 -0.40
C ILE A 561 -8.41 25.50 -0.22
N GLU A 562 -8.82 24.67 -1.17
CA GLU A 562 -10.13 24.03 -1.23
C GLU A 562 -9.97 22.51 -1.07
N ARG A 563 -10.84 21.89 -0.27
CA ARG A 563 -10.87 20.43 -0.09
C ARG A 563 -11.75 19.80 -1.17
N LEU A 564 -11.28 18.74 -1.80
CA LEU A 564 -11.98 18.04 -2.89
C LEU A 564 -12.58 16.67 -2.49
N THR A 565 -12.18 16.12 -1.36
CA THR A 565 -12.75 14.88 -0.81
C THR A 565 -13.86 15.20 0.18
N HIS A 566 -15.00 14.50 0.13
CA HIS A 566 -16.20 14.91 0.87
C HIS A 566 -16.44 14.11 2.15
N GLU A 567 -16.20 12.80 2.11
CA GLU A 567 -16.46 11.91 3.24
C GLU A 567 -15.46 12.13 4.39
N THR A 568 -15.84 11.75 5.60
CA THR A 568 -14.92 11.76 6.74
C THR A 568 -14.06 10.49 6.73
N GLY A 569 -12.86 10.62 7.28
CA GLY A 569 -11.88 9.53 7.36
C GLY A 569 -10.73 9.70 6.40
N GLN A 570 -9.89 8.67 6.35
CA GLN A 570 -8.67 8.63 5.56
C GLN A 570 -8.99 8.44 4.07
N HIS A 571 -8.47 9.33 3.23
CA HIS A 571 -8.47 9.20 1.77
C HIS A 571 -7.07 8.83 1.25
N SER A 572 -7.03 8.02 0.19
CA SER A 572 -5.84 7.72 -0.59
C SER A 572 -6.18 7.93 -2.06
N VAL A 573 -5.64 9.00 -2.65
CA VAL A 573 -6.02 9.43 -4.00
C VAL A 573 -4.96 9.12 -5.05
N LYS A 574 -5.41 8.92 -6.29
CA LYS A 574 -4.57 8.87 -7.50
C LYS A 574 -5.21 9.73 -8.59
N LEU A 575 -4.61 10.87 -8.89
CA LEU A 575 -5.07 11.76 -9.96
C LEU A 575 -4.70 11.20 -11.34
N SER A 576 -5.55 11.45 -12.34
CA SER A 576 -5.25 11.15 -13.72
C SER A 576 -4.14 12.07 -14.26
N PRO A 577 -3.28 11.62 -15.19
CA PRO A 577 -2.20 12.43 -15.75
C PRO A 577 -2.66 13.76 -16.38
N THR A 578 -3.90 13.81 -16.88
CA THR A 578 -4.52 14.99 -17.48
C THR A 578 -5.19 15.93 -16.46
N GLY A 579 -5.25 15.54 -15.18
CA GLY A 579 -5.92 16.33 -14.15
C GLY A 579 -7.43 16.42 -14.35
N THR A 580 -8.07 15.37 -14.89
CA THR A 580 -9.53 15.36 -15.17
C THR A 580 -10.32 14.61 -14.11
N TYR A 581 -9.71 13.57 -13.53
CA TYR A 581 -10.34 12.72 -12.53
C TYR A 581 -9.35 12.35 -11.43
N PHE A 582 -9.86 11.88 -10.30
CA PHE A 582 -9.07 11.13 -9.35
C PHE A 582 -9.79 9.89 -8.84
N ILE A 583 -9.02 8.82 -8.64
CA ILE A 583 -9.48 7.65 -7.91
C ILE A 583 -9.31 7.93 -6.43
N ASP A 584 -10.39 7.83 -5.67
CA ASP A 584 -10.46 8.00 -4.23
C ASP A 584 -10.71 6.66 -3.56
N THR A 585 -9.72 6.18 -2.79
CA THR A 585 -9.86 5.02 -1.92
C THR A 585 -9.97 5.52 -0.49
N TRP A 586 -11.14 5.39 0.13
CA TRP A 586 -11.41 6.00 1.42
C TRP A 586 -12.06 5.03 2.41
N SER A 587 -11.86 5.29 3.71
CA SER A 587 -12.51 4.57 4.81
C SER A 587 -12.49 5.44 6.06
N ASN A 588 -13.35 5.14 7.02
CA ASN A 588 -13.28 5.69 8.38
C ASN A 588 -13.41 4.55 9.40
N HIS A 589 -13.33 4.86 10.69
CA HIS A 589 -13.39 3.84 11.74
C HIS A 589 -14.70 3.04 11.80
N THR A 590 -15.76 3.48 11.13
CA THR A 590 -17.07 2.80 11.02
C THR A 590 -17.41 2.25 9.64
N THR A 591 -16.70 2.68 8.59
CA THR A 591 -17.04 2.36 7.20
C THR A 591 -15.89 1.62 6.53
N PRO A 592 -16.09 0.36 6.08
CA PRO A 592 -15.12 -0.38 5.29
C PRO A 592 -14.70 0.35 4.02
N THR A 593 -13.49 0.08 3.55
CA THR A 593 -12.87 0.77 2.41
C THR A 593 -13.75 0.77 1.17
N GLN A 594 -14.03 1.95 0.64
CA GLN A 594 -14.74 2.19 -0.62
C GLN A 594 -13.75 2.69 -1.68
N VAL A 595 -14.07 2.47 -2.97
CA VAL A 595 -13.29 2.99 -4.10
C VAL A 595 -14.20 3.71 -5.07
N VAL A 596 -13.95 5.00 -5.29
CA VAL A 596 -14.80 5.88 -6.10
C VAL A 596 -13.92 6.64 -7.10
N LEU A 597 -14.41 6.84 -8.32
CA LEU A 597 -13.86 7.80 -9.26
C LEU A 597 -14.58 9.12 -9.09
N ARG A 598 -13.84 10.21 -8.92
CA ARG A 598 -14.36 11.57 -8.79
C ARG A 598 -13.81 12.46 -9.90
N ASP A 599 -14.58 13.49 -10.24
CA ASP A 599 -14.07 14.61 -11.03
C ASP A 599 -13.24 15.56 -10.16
N MET A 600 -12.70 16.63 -10.76
CA MET A 600 -11.89 17.61 -10.02
C MET A 600 -12.71 18.59 -9.15
N GLN A 601 -14.04 18.46 -9.13
CA GLN A 601 -14.92 19.15 -8.18
C GLN A 601 -15.22 18.28 -6.95
N GLY A 602 -14.75 17.03 -6.93
CA GLY A 602 -15.00 16.08 -5.84
C GLY A 602 -16.27 15.25 -6.02
N GLU A 603 -17.02 15.46 -7.10
CA GLU A 603 -18.29 14.78 -7.35
C GLU A 603 -18.05 13.34 -7.85
N PRO A 604 -18.82 12.36 -7.36
CA PRO A 604 -18.67 10.97 -7.79
C PRO A 604 -19.11 10.81 -9.25
N VAL A 605 -18.19 10.33 -10.08
CA VAL A 605 -18.43 9.98 -11.49
C VAL A 605 -18.80 8.51 -11.62
N ARG A 606 -18.12 7.63 -10.88
CA ARG A 606 -18.30 6.18 -10.96
C ARG A 606 -17.92 5.49 -9.66
N THR A 607 -18.74 4.59 -9.17
CA THR A 607 -18.35 3.64 -8.12
C THR A 607 -17.41 2.59 -8.73
N LEU A 608 -16.18 2.50 -8.24
CA LEU A 608 -15.22 1.49 -8.69
C LEU A 608 -15.29 0.22 -7.84
N ASP A 609 -15.66 0.36 -6.57
CA ASP A 609 -15.91 -0.75 -5.66
C ASP A 609 -16.68 -0.32 -4.40
N THR A 610 -17.84 -0.91 -4.15
CA THR A 610 -18.63 -0.75 -2.91
C THR A 610 -18.11 -1.59 -1.73
N ASN A 611 -17.24 -2.57 -2.00
CA ASN A 611 -16.62 -3.47 -1.03
C ASN A 611 -17.52 -3.85 0.17
N PRO A 612 -18.66 -4.50 -0.07
CA PRO A 612 -19.59 -4.84 1.00
C PRO A 612 -18.96 -5.87 1.94
N VAL A 613 -19.08 -5.64 3.24
CA VAL A 613 -18.50 -6.48 4.30
C VAL A 613 -19.58 -7.02 5.24
N TYR A 614 -20.60 -7.71 4.72
CA TYR A 614 -21.74 -8.23 5.52
C TYR A 614 -21.40 -9.10 6.73
N ARG A 615 -20.17 -9.63 6.80
CA ARG A 615 -19.74 -10.47 7.91
C ARG A 615 -19.65 -9.67 9.21
N ASP A 616 -19.52 -8.34 9.17
CA ASP A 616 -19.57 -7.51 10.38
C ASP A 616 -20.90 -7.67 11.14
N GLU A 617 -22.03 -7.87 10.45
CA GLU A 617 -23.36 -8.12 11.02
C GLU A 617 -23.47 -9.47 11.77
N GLU A 618 -22.56 -10.41 11.51
CA GLU A 618 -22.56 -11.73 12.15
C GLU A 618 -21.89 -11.72 13.54
N TYR A 619 -21.05 -10.72 13.83
CA TYR A 619 -20.23 -10.66 15.04
C TYR A 619 -20.62 -9.47 15.92
N ARG A 620 -20.47 -9.63 17.22
CA ARG A 620 -20.62 -8.50 18.15
C ARG A 620 -19.32 -7.70 18.19
N PHE A 621 -19.42 -6.41 17.90
CA PHE A 621 -18.31 -5.47 18.00
C PHE A 621 -18.44 -4.67 19.29
N GLY A 622 -17.31 -4.50 19.97
CA GLY A 622 -17.15 -3.53 21.04
C GLY A 622 -17.22 -2.09 20.54
N THR A 623 -17.54 -1.17 21.44
CA THR A 623 -17.62 0.27 21.13
C THR A 623 -16.22 0.87 21.04
N TYR A 624 -15.87 1.36 19.85
CA TYR A 624 -14.60 2.07 19.59
C TYR A 624 -14.85 3.59 19.61
N GLU A 625 -14.12 4.30 20.47
CA GLU A 625 -14.22 5.75 20.63
C GLU A 625 -12.86 6.39 20.32
N GLN A 626 -12.86 7.46 19.52
CA GLN A 626 -11.71 8.34 19.31
C GLN A 626 -11.96 9.67 20.00
N PHE A 627 -10.96 10.18 20.69
CA PHE A 627 -11.06 11.42 21.46
C PHE A 627 -9.67 12.02 21.68
N GLN A 628 -9.64 13.25 22.18
CA GLN A 628 -8.42 13.94 22.57
C GLN A 628 -8.27 13.98 24.10
N ILE A 629 -7.03 13.85 24.57
CA ILE A 629 -6.65 14.05 25.96
C ILE A 629 -5.80 15.33 26.01
N GLU A 630 -6.27 16.33 26.75
CA GLU A 630 -5.51 17.55 27.00
C GLU A 630 -4.50 17.30 28.13
N THR A 631 -3.22 17.46 27.81
CA THR A 631 -2.12 17.41 28.77
C THR A 631 -2.06 18.68 29.60
N GLN A 632 -1.33 18.66 30.70
CA GLN A 632 -1.18 19.82 31.59
C GLN A 632 -0.54 21.04 30.90
N ASP A 633 0.27 20.81 29.86
CA ASP A 633 0.88 21.87 29.05
C ASP A 633 0.04 22.31 27.84
N GLY A 634 -1.20 21.80 27.72
CA GLY A 634 -2.15 22.18 26.68
C GLY A 634 -2.00 21.42 25.36
N PHE A 635 -1.05 20.48 25.25
CA PHE A 635 -0.97 19.62 24.08
C PHE A 635 -2.14 18.62 24.05
N LEU A 636 -2.78 18.48 22.88
CA LEU A 636 -3.89 17.54 22.67
C LEU A 636 -3.34 16.20 22.13
N ILE A 637 -3.36 15.17 22.96
CA ILE A 637 -2.99 13.80 22.58
C ILE A 637 -4.18 13.14 21.87
N GLU A 638 -3.95 12.58 20.69
CA GLU A 638 -4.94 11.74 20.02
C GLU A 638 -4.99 10.36 20.68
N ALA A 639 -6.18 9.89 21.03
CA ALA A 639 -6.39 8.65 21.75
C ALA A 639 -7.59 7.86 21.23
N SER A 640 -7.59 6.55 21.53
CA SER A 640 -8.75 5.70 21.32
C SER A 640 -8.95 4.69 22.45
N LEU A 641 -10.21 4.39 22.74
CA LEU A 641 -10.61 3.37 23.69
C LEU A 641 -11.59 2.41 23.01
N LEU A 642 -11.27 1.12 23.05
CA LEU A 642 -12.19 0.06 22.68
C LEU A 642 -12.74 -0.61 23.94
N LYS A 643 -14.06 -0.60 24.07
CA LYS A 643 -14.82 -1.23 25.17
C LYS A 643 -15.39 -2.58 24.71
N PRO A 644 -15.54 -3.56 25.62
CA PRO A 644 -16.26 -4.82 25.33
C PRO A 644 -17.66 -4.58 24.76
N ALA A 645 -18.17 -5.53 23.97
CA ALA A 645 -19.53 -5.45 23.40
C ALA A 645 -20.62 -5.47 24.50
N ASP A 646 -20.33 -6.11 25.63
CA ASP A 646 -21.17 -6.20 26.84
C ASP A 646 -20.73 -5.22 27.94
N PHE A 647 -20.13 -4.07 27.57
CA PHE A 647 -19.60 -3.11 28.51
C PHE A 647 -20.66 -2.61 29.52
N ASP A 648 -20.28 -2.64 30.80
CA ASP A 648 -21.07 -2.17 31.93
C ASP A 648 -20.22 -1.22 32.78
N ALA A 649 -20.59 0.07 32.78
CA ALA A 649 -19.86 1.11 33.48
C ALA A 649 -19.79 0.95 35.01
N SER A 650 -20.55 0.01 35.60
CA SER A 650 -20.48 -0.32 37.03
C SER A 650 -19.38 -1.33 37.37
N ARG A 651 -18.81 -2.01 36.37
CA ARG A 651 -17.70 -2.95 36.52
C ARG A 651 -16.36 -2.24 36.37
N SER A 652 -15.33 -2.79 37.03
CA SER A 652 -13.94 -2.37 36.86
C SER A 652 -13.21 -3.33 35.92
N TYR A 653 -12.58 -2.79 34.88
CA TYR A 653 -11.95 -3.54 33.79
C TYR A 653 -10.43 -3.34 33.79
N PRO A 654 -9.64 -4.39 33.55
CA PRO A 654 -8.22 -4.24 33.25
C PRO A 654 -8.01 -3.57 31.87
N VAL A 655 -6.86 -2.96 31.69
CA VAL A 655 -6.49 -2.23 30.46
C VAL A 655 -5.27 -2.87 29.81
N TRP A 656 -5.29 -2.98 28.48
CA TRP A 656 -4.09 -3.22 27.68
C TRP A 656 -3.77 -2.01 26.80
N PHE A 657 -2.69 -1.31 27.14
CA PHE A 657 -2.18 -0.17 26.41
C PHE A 657 -1.26 -0.60 25.27
N MET A 658 -1.51 -0.11 24.07
CA MET A 658 -0.66 -0.39 22.92
C MET A 658 -0.09 0.90 22.36
N THR A 659 1.23 0.96 22.19
CA THR A 659 1.89 2.14 21.61
C THR A 659 3.11 1.75 20.78
N TYR A 660 3.39 2.58 19.77
CA TYR A 660 4.69 2.58 19.10
C TYR A 660 5.55 3.74 19.59
N ALA A 661 4.98 4.94 19.77
CA ALA A 661 5.61 6.15 20.32
C ALA A 661 6.83 6.73 19.58
N GLY A 662 7.36 6.07 18.55
CA GLY A 662 8.49 6.56 17.77
C GLY A 662 8.18 7.88 17.04
N PRO A 663 9.20 8.73 16.79
CA PRO A 663 9.04 9.97 16.04
C PRO A 663 8.30 9.77 14.70
N HIS A 664 7.31 10.62 14.41
CA HIS A 664 6.52 10.61 13.17
C HIS A 664 5.73 9.31 12.86
N ALA A 665 5.39 8.52 13.88
CA ALA A 665 4.70 7.23 13.69
C ALA A 665 3.31 7.16 14.37
N PRO A 666 2.32 7.94 13.89
CA PRO A 666 0.98 7.95 14.47
C PRO A 666 0.28 6.60 14.27
N SER A 667 -0.30 6.09 15.35
CA SER A 667 -1.05 4.84 15.41
C SER A 667 -2.56 5.05 15.42
N ILE A 668 -3.03 6.23 15.83
CA ILE A 668 -4.43 6.62 15.76
C ILE A 668 -4.71 7.20 14.38
N ARG A 669 -5.64 6.59 13.66
CA ARG A 669 -6.09 7.04 12.34
C ARG A 669 -7.59 6.82 12.19
N ASP A 670 -8.25 7.69 11.46
CA ASP A 670 -9.66 7.52 11.13
C ASP A 670 -9.82 6.63 9.89
N THR A 671 -9.67 5.32 10.10
CA THR A 671 -9.75 4.29 9.06
C THR A 671 -10.40 3.02 9.62
N TRP A 672 -10.93 2.17 8.75
CA TRP A 672 -11.60 0.93 9.13
C TRP A 672 -10.66 -0.08 9.82
N SER A 673 -9.38 -0.11 9.43
CA SER A 673 -8.36 -1.02 10.00
C SER A 673 -8.81 -2.48 10.08
N GLY A 674 -9.58 -2.94 9.09
CA GLY A 674 -10.11 -4.31 9.05
C GLY A 674 -10.96 -4.67 10.27
N GLY A 675 -11.66 -3.70 10.87
CA GLY A 675 -12.50 -3.90 12.05
C GLY A 675 -11.72 -4.00 13.37
N ARG A 676 -10.40 -3.76 13.38
CA ARG A 676 -9.54 -3.84 14.59
C ARG A 676 -9.69 -5.17 15.32
N THR A 677 -9.72 -6.28 14.58
CA THR A 677 -10.09 -7.61 15.11
C THR A 677 -9.27 -8.09 16.29
N ARG A 678 -7.97 -7.78 16.33
CA ARG A 678 -7.12 -8.12 17.49
C ARG A 678 -7.57 -7.36 18.74
N ASP A 679 -7.90 -6.08 18.61
CA ASP A 679 -8.36 -5.27 19.73
C ASP A 679 -9.75 -5.75 20.17
N GLN A 680 -10.65 -6.06 19.22
CA GLN A 680 -11.96 -6.67 19.49
C GLN A 680 -11.84 -8.02 20.21
N MET A 681 -10.85 -8.84 19.85
CA MET A 681 -10.58 -10.11 20.54
C MET A 681 -10.15 -9.91 21.99
N LEU A 682 -9.35 -8.88 22.29
CA LEU A 682 -9.00 -8.55 23.68
C LEU A 682 -10.21 -7.98 24.43
N ALA A 683 -11.02 -7.14 23.77
CA ALA A 683 -12.25 -6.60 24.33
C ALA A 683 -13.26 -7.69 24.70
N GLU A 684 -13.41 -8.72 23.87
CA GLU A 684 -14.21 -9.91 24.13
C GLU A 684 -13.72 -10.70 25.38
N MET A 685 -12.45 -10.55 25.77
CA MET A 685 -11.90 -11.12 27.01
C MET A 685 -12.16 -10.23 28.25
N GLY A 686 -12.93 -9.16 28.12
CA GLY A 686 -13.20 -8.20 29.19
C GLY A 686 -12.04 -7.24 29.45
N ILE A 687 -11.25 -6.91 28.42
CA ILE A 687 -10.11 -5.98 28.51
C ILE A 687 -10.46 -4.67 27.80
N LEU A 688 -10.21 -3.53 28.42
CA LEU A 688 -10.21 -2.25 27.71
C LEU A 688 -8.93 -2.13 26.88
N VAL A 689 -9.06 -1.93 25.57
CA VAL A 689 -7.89 -1.70 24.71
C VAL A 689 -7.72 -0.20 24.52
N PHE A 690 -6.61 0.33 25.00
CA PHE A 690 -6.31 1.76 24.97
C PHE A 690 -5.09 2.05 24.09
N ARG A 691 -5.15 3.13 23.32
CA ARG A 691 -4.05 3.62 22.48
C ARG A 691 -4.01 5.14 22.57
N CYS A 692 -2.81 5.70 22.54
CA CYS A 692 -2.60 7.12 22.35
C CYS A 692 -1.26 7.37 21.65
N ASP A 693 -1.19 8.47 20.91
CA ASP A 693 0.03 8.91 20.24
C ASP A 693 0.66 10.05 21.06
N PRO A 694 1.79 9.81 21.78
CA PRO A 694 2.51 10.89 22.43
C PRO A 694 2.98 11.92 21.38
N ARG A 695 3.36 13.12 21.80
CA ARG A 695 3.66 14.23 20.87
C ARG A 695 4.77 13.90 19.87
N SER A 696 5.68 13.00 20.19
CA SER A 696 6.67 12.46 19.24
C SER A 696 6.03 11.80 18.02
N ALA A 697 4.92 11.10 18.22
CA ALA A 697 4.24 10.24 17.25
C ALA A 697 2.96 10.85 16.68
N SER A 698 2.46 11.96 17.22
CA SER A 698 1.12 12.51 16.98
C SER A 698 0.76 12.83 15.51
N GLY A 699 1.75 12.94 14.62
CA GLY A 699 1.55 13.44 13.25
C GLY A 699 1.17 14.92 13.19
N LYS A 700 1.36 15.67 14.28
CA LYS A 700 1.10 17.11 14.39
C LYS A 700 2.36 17.93 14.11
N GLY A 701 3.00 17.63 12.98
CA GLY A 701 4.20 18.34 12.51
C GLY A 701 5.50 17.86 13.16
N ALA A 702 6.61 18.22 12.51
CA ALA A 702 7.95 17.96 13.02
C ALA A 702 8.22 18.66 14.35
N CYS A 703 7.64 19.84 14.57
CA CYS A 703 7.78 20.58 15.83
C CYS A 703 7.29 19.79 17.06
N SER A 704 6.22 19.01 16.90
CA SER A 704 5.73 18.10 17.95
C SER A 704 6.77 17.02 18.24
N ALA A 705 7.40 16.48 17.19
CA ALA A 705 8.41 15.43 17.31
C ALA A 705 9.75 15.90 17.90
N TRP A 706 10.18 17.13 17.61
CA TRP A 706 11.46 17.70 18.07
C TRP A 706 11.63 17.70 19.59
N THR A 707 10.53 17.62 20.35
CA THR A 707 10.56 17.53 21.82
C THR A 707 11.27 16.27 22.34
N ALA A 708 11.36 15.21 21.53
CA ALA A 708 12.11 13.99 21.84
C ALA A 708 13.61 14.09 21.48
N TYR A 709 14.05 15.17 20.83
CA TYR A 709 15.45 15.35 20.40
C TYR A 709 16.42 15.27 21.58
N ARG A 710 17.46 14.46 21.41
CA ARG A 710 18.50 14.13 22.40
C ARG A 710 18.00 13.38 23.63
N GLN A 711 16.75 12.91 23.62
CA GLN A 711 16.10 12.31 24.79
C GLN A 711 14.96 11.33 24.50
N LEU A 712 15.09 10.52 23.44
CA LEU A 712 14.11 9.49 23.06
C LEU A 712 13.63 8.68 24.27
N GLY A 713 12.30 8.58 24.43
CA GLY A 713 11.63 7.90 25.54
C GLY A 713 11.23 8.83 26.70
N VAL A 714 11.94 9.94 26.93
CA VAL A 714 11.67 10.83 28.09
C VAL A 714 10.36 11.60 27.93
N GLN A 715 10.23 12.33 26.82
CA GLN A 715 9.04 13.15 26.57
C GLN A 715 7.82 12.27 26.29
N GLU A 716 8.04 11.15 25.62
CA GLU A 716 7.02 10.16 25.31
C GLU A 716 6.46 9.53 26.58
N LEU A 717 7.31 9.15 27.53
CA LEU A 717 6.86 8.63 28.82
C LEU A 717 6.06 9.67 29.61
N LYS A 718 6.44 10.95 29.54
CA LYS A 718 5.66 12.04 30.18
C LYS A 718 4.24 12.08 29.62
N ASP A 719 4.09 12.13 28.30
CA ASP A 719 2.79 12.18 27.64
C ASP A 719 1.96 10.91 27.91
N ILE A 720 2.59 9.74 27.86
CA ILE A 720 1.96 8.47 28.20
C ILE A 720 1.48 8.47 29.65
N SER A 721 2.29 9.00 30.59
CA SER A 721 1.93 9.08 32.00
C SER A 721 0.67 9.90 32.20
N GLU A 722 0.57 11.08 31.58
CA GLU A 722 -0.61 11.94 31.66
C GLU A 722 -1.85 11.28 31.05
N ALA A 723 -1.70 10.58 29.92
CA ALA A 723 -2.78 9.83 29.29
C ALA A 723 -3.27 8.65 30.15
N ILE A 724 -2.37 7.93 30.82
CA ILE A 724 -2.72 6.84 31.73
C ILE A 724 -3.40 7.36 33.01
N GLU A 725 -2.96 8.50 33.56
CA GLU A 725 -3.63 9.12 34.70
C GLU A 725 -5.04 9.61 34.35
N TRP A 726 -5.23 10.17 33.15
CA TRP A 726 -6.56 10.48 32.63
C TRP A 726 -7.45 9.24 32.53
N LEU A 727 -6.89 8.11 32.12
CA LEU A 727 -7.60 6.84 31.99
C LEU A 727 -7.98 6.26 33.36
N LYS A 728 -7.07 6.28 34.34
CA LYS A 728 -7.31 5.83 35.72
C LYS A 728 -8.42 6.61 36.41
N ALA A 729 -8.67 7.85 36.01
CA ALA A 729 -9.78 8.66 36.53
C ALA A 729 -11.17 8.15 36.10
N LYS A 730 -11.27 7.20 35.16
CA LYS A 730 -12.56 6.61 34.76
C LYS A 730 -13.02 5.59 35.81
N PRO A 731 -14.29 5.60 36.23
CA PRO A 731 -14.78 4.76 37.32
C PRO A 731 -14.78 3.25 37.00
N PHE A 732 -14.71 2.91 35.72
CA PHE A 732 -14.71 1.54 35.22
C PHE A 732 -13.32 1.00 34.90
N VAL A 733 -12.24 1.76 35.16
CA VAL A 733 -10.86 1.31 34.95
C VAL A 733 -10.31 0.73 36.24
N ASP A 734 -9.62 -0.41 36.14
CA ASP A 734 -8.84 -0.98 37.23
C ASP A 734 -7.41 -0.40 37.18
N PRO A 735 -7.03 0.49 38.11
CA PRO A 735 -5.74 1.17 38.07
C PRO A 735 -4.55 0.24 38.34
N ASP A 736 -4.78 -0.92 38.97
CA ASP A 736 -3.73 -1.89 39.34
C ASP A 736 -3.49 -2.92 38.23
N ARG A 737 -4.38 -2.99 37.23
CA ARG A 737 -4.33 -3.94 36.11
C ARG A 737 -4.24 -3.25 34.76
N ILE A 738 -3.22 -2.40 34.61
CA ILE A 738 -2.86 -1.77 33.34
C ILE A 738 -1.57 -2.39 32.83
N GLY A 739 -1.64 -3.12 31.71
CA GLY A 739 -0.48 -3.66 31.01
C GLY A 739 -0.18 -2.89 29.73
N MET A 740 1.00 -3.10 29.14
CA MET A 740 1.38 -2.46 27.88
C MET A 740 2.14 -3.36 26.91
N SER A 741 2.16 -2.99 25.63
CA SER A 741 3.01 -3.65 24.63
C SER A 741 3.41 -2.76 23.48
N GLY A 742 4.57 -3.09 22.89
CA GLY A 742 5.04 -2.54 21.63
C GLY A 742 6.14 -3.39 21.01
N HIS A 743 6.48 -3.10 19.75
CA HIS A 743 7.53 -3.78 18.99
C HIS A 743 8.51 -2.75 18.41
N SER A 744 9.79 -3.09 18.27
CA SER A 744 10.85 -2.18 17.80
C SER A 744 10.96 -0.95 18.72
N TYR A 745 10.74 0.28 18.23
CA TYR A 745 10.65 1.46 19.10
C TYR A 745 9.56 1.31 20.17
N GLY A 746 8.41 0.71 19.84
CA GLY A 746 7.38 0.41 20.84
C GLY A 746 7.88 -0.59 21.89
N GLY A 747 8.79 -1.49 21.51
CA GLY A 747 9.48 -2.38 22.43
C GLY A 747 10.42 -1.62 23.36
N PHE A 748 11.22 -0.69 22.82
CA PHE A 748 12.00 0.27 23.59
C PHE A 748 11.11 1.03 24.58
N MET A 749 10.03 1.64 24.10
CA MET A 749 9.10 2.42 24.93
C MET A 749 8.47 1.55 26.03
N THR A 750 8.15 0.29 25.74
CA THR A 750 7.67 -0.68 26.73
C THR A 750 8.72 -0.92 27.80
N SER A 751 9.94 -1.31 27.42
CA SER A 751 10.99 -1.58 28.40
C SER A 751 11.43 -0.33 29.16
N TYR A 752 11.43 0.84 28.52
CA TYR A 752 11.73 2.12 29.14
C TYR A 752 10.66 2.50 30.17
N ALA A 753 9.37 2.45 29.82
CA ALA A 753 8.29 2.73 30.77
C ALA A 753 8.30 1.78 31.97
N MET A 754 8.62 0.49 31.76
CA MET A 754 8.72 -0.52 32.82
C MET A 754 9.94 -0.33 33.75
N THR A 755 10.97 0.40 33.31
CA THR A 755 12.18 0.69 34.10
C THR A 755 12.25 2.13 34.62
N HIS A 756 11.40 3.03 34.11
CA HIS A 756 11.39 4.46 34.45
C HIS A 756 10.05 4.93 35.02
N SER A 757 9.12 4.01 35.29
CA SER A 757 7.84 4.31 35.93
C SER A 757 7.28 3.09 36.67
N THR A 758 6.23 3.30 37.46
CA THR A 758 5.45 2.25 38.12
C THR A 758 4.03 2.15 37.56
N LEU A 759 3.80 2.65 36.34
CA LEU A 759 2.45 2.81 35.76
C LEU A 759 1.80 1.50 35.34
N PHE A 760 2.62 0.49 35.03
CA PHE A 760 2.18 -0.74 34.36
C PHE A 760 2.49 -1.97 35.21
N CYS A 761 1.52 -2.89 35.31
CA CYS A 761 1.71 -4.16 36.02
C CYS A 761 2.46 -5.19 35.17
N ALA A 762 2.42 -5.06 33.84
CA ALA A 762 3.10 -5.95 32.90
C ALA A 762 3.38 -5.29 31.55
N GLY A 763 4.41 -5.77 30.85
CA GLY A 763 4.87 -5.28 29.56
C GLY A 763 5.32 -6.39 28.61
N ILE A 764 4.92 -6.31 27.33
CA ILE A 764 5.49 -7.13 26.24
C ILE A 764 6.35 -6.23 25.35
N ALA A 765 7.67 -6.46 25.37
CA ALA A 765 8.63 -5.75 24.54
C ALA A 765 9.16 -6.65 23.42
N GLY A 766 8.65 -6.46 22.21
CA GLY A 766 9.10 -7.16 21.01
C GLY A 766 10.25 -6.43 20.31
N ALA A 767 11.32 -7.15 19.98
CA ALA A 767 12.55 -6.65 19.36
C ALA A 767 12.99 -5.24 19.84
N PRO A 768 13.12 -5.02 21.17
CA PRO A 768 13.33 -3.68 21.70
C PRO A 768 14.74 -3.17 21.41
N VAL A 769 14.88 -1.90 21.01
CA VAL A 769 16.13 -1.17 21.28
C VAL A 769 16.25 -1.01 22.79
N THR A 770 17.41 -1.33 23.34
CA THR A 770 17.63 -1.31 24.80
C THR A 770 18.69 -0.28 25.22
N ASP A 771 19.54 0.10 24.27
CA ASP A 771 20.55 1.12 24.43
C ASP A 771 20.84 1.71 23.05
N TRP A 772 20.68 3.02 22.90
CA TRP A 772 20.83 3.70 21.61
C TRP A 772 22.25 3.60 21.02
N ARG A 773 23.27 3.25 21.83
CA ARG A 773 24.63 2.97 21.33
C ARG A 773 24.72 1.67 20.51
N LEU A 774 23.67 0.85 20.53
CA LEU A 774 23.62 -0.44 19.85
C LEU A 774 22.94 -0.39 18.48
N TYR A 775 22.21 0.68 18.21
CA TYR A 775 21.45 0.86 16.99
C TYR A 775 22.24 1.68 15.97
N ASP A 776 21.79 1.72 14.72
CA ASP A 776 22.56 2.29 13.62
C ASP A 776 22.75 3.81 13.77
N SER A 777 23.79 4.33 13.13
CA SER A 777 24.18 5.73 13.19
C SER A 777 23.15 6.68 12.55
N ILE A 778 22.57 6.34 11.39
CA ILE A 778 21.70 7.26 10.64
C ILE A 778 20.40 7.51 11.40
N TYR A 779 19.74 6.47 11.92
CA TYR A 779 18.56 6.62 12.75
C TYR A 779 18.91 7.32 14.07
N THR A 780 19.89 6.78 14.79
CA THR A 780 20.12 7.16 16.17
C THR A 780 20.63 8.59 16.25
N GLU A 781 21.62 8.97 15.44
CA GLU A 781 22.25 10.29 15.53
C GLU A 781 21.30 11.41 15.04
N ARG A 782 20.34 11.10 14.15
CA ARG A 782 19.24 12.03 13.78
C ARG A 782 18.48 12.53 15.01
N TYR A 783 18.17 11.61 15.93
CA TYR A 783 17.31 11.91 17.07
C TYR A 783 18.08 12.12 18.37
N MET A 784 19.26 11.52 18.52
CA MET A 784 20.02 11.50 19.78
C MET A 784 21.33 12.30 19.70
N ASP A 785 21.70 12.86 18.54
CA ASP A 785 23.03 13.42 18.29
C ASP A 785 24.12 12.33 18.49
N LEU A 786 25.39 12.68 18.34
CA LEU A 786 26.51 11.78 18.59
C LEU A 786 26.60 11.41 20.09
N PRO A 787 26.96 10.16 20.43
CA PRO A 787 27.18 9.76 21.82
C PRO A 787 28.17 10.65 22.58
N GLN A 788 29.17 11.19 21.87
CA GLN A 788 30.17 12.10 22.41
C GLN A 788 29.60 13.49 22.73
N ASN A 789 28.62 13.95 21.96
CA ASN A 789 27.95 15.24 22.14
C ASN A 789 26.78 15.15 23.13
N ASN A 790 26.17 13.97 23.28
CA ASN A 790 25.00 13.74 24.11
C ASN A 790 25.15 12.62 25.16
N PRO A 791 26.25 12.53 25.92
CA PRO A 791 26.51 11.39 26.81
C PRO A 791 25.39 11.17 27.84
N GLU A 792 24.88 12.24 28.44
CA GLU A 792 23.77 12.15 29.41
C GLU A 792 22.45 11.72 28.75
N GLY A 793 22.21 12.10 27.49
CA GLY A 793 21.03 11.65 26.75
C GLY A 793 21.06 10.15 26.47
N TYR A 794 22.20 9.61 26.02
CA TYR A 794 22.36 8.17 25.82
C TYR A 794 22.33 7.38 27.14
N LYS A 795 22.81 7.98 28.23
CA LYS A 795 22.77 7.38 29.56
C LYS A 795 21.35 7.30 30.11
N LYS A 796 20.64 8.43 30.15
CA LYS A 796 19.29 8.55 30.73
C LYS A 796 18.22 7.75 29.99
N THR A 797 18.48 7.38 28.74
CA THR A 797 17.57 6.63 27.88
C THR A 797 17.96 5.14 27.76
N SER A 798 19.03 4.70 28.41
CA SER A 798 19.47 3.30 28.39
C SER A 798 18.65 2.45 29.36
N VAL A 799 17.82 1.56 28.81
CA VAL A 799 17.08 0.54 29.57
C VAL A 799 18.05 -0.43 30.24
N VAL A 800 19.20 -0.70 29.63
CA VAL A 800 20.24 -1.56 30.20
C VAL A 800 20.77 -0.97 31.51
N GLU A 801 21.02 0.34 31.56
CA GLU A 801 21.49 1.01 32.79
C GLU A 801 20.40 1.11 33.87
N ALA A 802 19.13 1.22 33.46
CA ALA A 802 17.98 1.27 34.36
C ALA A 802 17.41 -0.12 34.74
N ALA A 803 18.05 -1.23 34.35
CA ALA A 803 17.49 -2.58 34.51
C ALA A 803 17.10 -2.92 35.96
N LYS A 804 17.85 -2.40 36.95
CA LYS A 804 17.56 -2.58 38.39
C LYS A 804 16.26 -1.92 38.85
N ASP A 805 15.73 -0.99 38.06
CA ASP A 805 14.52 -0.24 38.35
C ASP A 805 13.32 -0.85 37.61
N LEU A 806 13.45 -2.08 37.06
CA LEU A 806 12.32 -2.81 36.50
C LEU A 806 11.19 -2.99 37.52
N HIS A 807 9.99 -2.58 37.12
CA HIS A 807 8.71 -2.76 37.79
C HIS A 807 7.77 -3.64 36.95
N GLY A 808 6.90 -4.41 37.60
CA GLY A 808 5.92 -5.27 36.92
C GLY A 808 6.55 -6.51 36.24
N ARG A 809 5.73 -7.25 35.48
CA ARG A 809 6.14 -8.45 34.74
C ARG A 809 6.58 -8.10 33.33
N LEU A 810 7.78 -8.50 32.92
CA LEU A 810 8.30 -8.22 31.58
C LEU A 810 8.42 -9.50 30.74
N LEU A 811 7.85 -9.49 29.54
CA LEU A 811 8.12 -10.47 28.49
C LEU A 811 8.93 -9.82 27.36
N LEU A 812 10.16 -10.29 27.18
CA LEU A 812 11.04 -9.96 26.06
C LEU A 812 10.83 -10.96 24.92
N ILE A 813 10.63 -10.47 23.70
CA ILE A 813 10.50 -11.31 22.50
C ILE A 813 11.49 -10.83 21.44
N HIS A 814 12.34 -11.69 20.88
CA HIS A 814 13.31 -11.28 19.85
C HIS A 814 13.54 -12.36 18.79
N GLY A 815 13.77 -11.94 17.54
CA GLY A 815 14.26 -12.81 16.48
C GLY A 815 15.77 -13.04 16.62
N ALA A 816 16.25 -14.29 16.53
CA ALA A 816 17.67 -14.57 16.75
C ALA A 816 18.59 -14.05 15.64
N ILE A 817 18.05 -13.87 14.44
CA ILE A 817 18.77 -13.36 13.27
C ILE A 817 18.27 -11.97 12.85
N ASP A 818 17.74 -11.19 13.80
CA ASP A 818 17.38 -9.79 13.57
C ASP A 818 18.62 -9.01 13.13
N ASP A 819 18.54 -8.46 11.93
CA ASP A 819 19.56 -7.67 11.23
C ASP A 819 19.32 -6.16 11.36
N ASN A 820 18.29 -5.75 12.09
CA ASN A 820 17.95 -4.34 12.32
C ASN A 820 18.16 -3.95 13.77
N VAL A 821 17.27 -4.41 14.65
CA VAL A 821 17.50 -4.34 16.10
C VAL A 821 18.22 -5.61 16.50
N HIS A 822 19.54 -5.60 16.40
CA HIS A 822 20.35 -6.78 16.71
C HIS A 822 20.01 -7.38 18.07
N ILE A 823 20.00 -8.73 18.15
CA ILE A 823 19.71 -9.47 19.39
C ILE A 823 20.67 -9.13 20.54
N GLU A 824 21.83 -8.53 20.23
CA GLU A 824 22.73 -7.91 21.22
C GLU A 824 21.97 -6.99 22.20
N ASN A 825 20.95 -6.26 21.73
CA ASN A 825 20.07 -5.45 22.56
C ASN A 825 19.44 -6.28 23.69
N THR A 826 18.67 -7.30 23.34
CA THR A 826 18.03 -8.17 24.34
C THR A 826 19.07 -8.87 25.22
N TYR A 827 20.18 -9.36 24.68
CA TYR A 827 21.19 -10.04 25.50
C TYR A 827 21.86 -9.12 26.52
N LYS A 828 22.12 -7.84 26.18
CA LYS A 828 22.64 -6.88 27.16
C LYS A 828 21.63 -6.55 28.25
N LEU A 829 20.35 -6.37 27.90
CA LEU A 829 19.29 -6.16 28.89
C LEU A 829 19.09 -7.39 29.80
N VAL A 830 19.04 -8.59 29.23
CA VAL A 830 18.93 -9.86 29.97
C VAL A 830 20.06 -9.98 31.01
N ARG A 831 21.30 -9.71 30.61
CA ARG A 831 22.45 -9.74 31.53
C ARG A 831 22.29 -8.71 32.65
N ALA A 832 21.84 -7.49 32.33
CA ALA A 832 21.66 -6.43 33.32
C ALA A 832 20.54 -6.77 34.32
N LEU A 833 19.42 -7.32 33.86
CA LEU A 833 18.31 -7.79 34.70
C LEU A 833 18.75 -8.93 35.63
N GLN A 834 19.48 -9.92 35.12
CA GLN A 834 20.05 -11.00 35.95
C GLN A 834 21.02 -10.48 37.00
N THR A 835 21.88 -9.51 36.64
CA THR A 835 22.83 -8.89 37.58
C THR A 835 22.10 -8.12 38.68
N ALA A 836 20.95 -7.53 38.36
CA ALA A 836 20.12 -6.78 39.30
C ALA A 836 19.09 -7.64 40.05
N ASP A 837 19.13 -8.97 39.91
CA ASP A 837 18.19 -9.92 40.52
C ASP A 837 16.71 -9.62 40.19
N LYS A 838 16.43 -9.35 38.92
CA LYS A 838 15.08 -9.09 38.40
C LYS A 838 14.54 -10.26 37.60
N GLU A 839 13.27 -10.61 37.85
CA GLU A 839 12.55 -11.63 37.08
C GLU A 839 12.03 -11.08 35.75
N PHE A 840 12.11 -11.88 34.69
CA PHE A 840 11.57 -11.61 33.36
C PHE A 840 11.30 -12.91 32.61
N GLN A 841 10.50 -12.84 31.55
CA GLN A 841 10.31 -13.93 30.58
C GLN A 841 11.01 -13.56 29.28
N LEU A 842 11.59 -14.56 28.61
CA LEU A 842 12.27 -14.38 27.33
C LEU A 842 11.77 -15.42 26.33
N MET A 843 11.38 -14.97 25.14
CA MET A 843 11.10 -15.82 23.99
C MET A 843 11.97 -15.42 22.81
N ILE A 844 12.84 -16.33 22.40
CA ILE A 844 13.64 -16.17 21.18
C ILE A 844 12.96 -16.94 20.05
N TYR A 845 12.83 -16.31 18.88
CA TYR A 845 12.37 -16.91 17.63
C TYR A 845 13.57 -17.15 16.70
N PRO A 846 14.15 -18.36 16.68
CA PRO A 846 15.43 -18.60 16.02
C PRO A 846 15.50 -18.27 14.52
N PRO A 847 14.48 -18.56 13.68
CA PRO A 847 14.54 -18.27 12.24
C PRO A 847 14.07 -16.86 11.88
N ASN A 848 13.62 -16.07 12.85
CA ASN A 848 13.03 -14.75 12.59
C ASN A 848 14.09 -13.65 12.64
N ARG A 849 13.94 -12.69 11.72
CA ARG A 849 14.61 -11.37 11.76
C ARG A 849 13.78 -10.39 12.59
N HIS A 850 13.78 -9.11 12.21
CA HIS A 850 13.01 -8.05 12.87
C HIS A 850 11.49 -8.28 12.90
N GLY A 851 10.95 -8.94 11.86
CA GLY A 851 9.54 -9.34 11.79
C GLY A 851 9.28 -10.65 12.53
N ILE A 852 8.53 -10.58 13.63
CA ILE A 852 8.14 -11.75 14.43
C ILE A 852 6.63 -11.96 14.33
N GLY A 853 6.22 -13.19 14.06
CA GLY A 853 4.81 -13.52 13.93
C GLY A 853 4.55 -15.02 13.93
N GLY A 854 3.32 -15.40 13.61
CA GLY A 854 2.88 -16.80 13.57
C GLY A 854 2.09 -17.21 14.80
N MET A 855 1.53 -18.42 14.74
CA MET A 855 0.56 -18.91 15.74
C MET A 855 1.13 -18.95 17.16
N HIS A 856 2.38 -19.41 17.33
CA HIS A 856 3.03 -19.46 18.64
C HIS A 856 3.18 -18.06 19.25
N TYR A 857 3.63 -17.07 18.46
CA TYR A 857 3.73 -15.67 18.88
C TYR A 857 2.39 -15.08 19.30
N ASN A 858 1.36 -15.28 18.48
CA ASN A 858 0.02 -14.78 18.80
C ASN A 858 -0.51 -15.40 20.09
N ARG A 859 -0.33 -16.70 20.28
CA ARG A 859 -0.77 -17.39 21.50
C ARG A 859 0.01 -16.94 22.74
N LEU A 860 1.34 -16.91 22.66
CA LEU A 860 2.22 -16.45 23.75
C LEU A 860 1.83 -15.05 24.24
N THR A 861 1.64 -14.11 23.31
CA THR A 861 1.31 -12.72 23.67
C THR A 861 -0.07 -12.63 24.33
N VAL A 862 -1.08 -13.34 23.83
CA VAL A 862 -2.42 -13.36 24.43
C VAL A 862 -2.42 -14.06 25.80
N ASP A 863 -1.74 -15.20 25.94
CA ASP A 863 -1.65 -15.93 27.19
C ASP A 863 -0.92 -15.12 28.27
N PHE A 864 0.15 -14.41 27.91
CA PHE A 864 0.85 -13.50 28.81
C PHE A 864 -0.05 -12.34 29.28
N ILE A 865 -0.83 -11.74 28.37
CA ILE A 865 -1.81 -10.71 28.71
C ILE A 865 -2.80 -11.24 29.74
N LYS A 866 -3.44 -12.39 29.45
CA LYS A 866 -4.42 -13.00 30.35
C LYS A 866 -3.85 -13.31 31.73
N GLN A 867 -2.68 -13.94 31.78
CA GLN A 867 -2.03 -14.30 33.03
C GLN A 867 -1.66 -13.05 33.85
N SER A 868 -1.17 -12.00 33.19
CA SER A 868 -0.71 -10.78 33.86
C SER A 868 -1.86 -9.93 34.38
N LEU A 869 -3.02 -9.96 33.72
CA LEU A 869 -4.24 -9.25 34.14
C LEU A 869 -5.17 -10.09 35.04
N GLY A 870 -4.77 -11.33 35.36
CA GLY A 870 -5.56 -12.23 36.23
C GLY A 870 -6.87 -12.72 35.61
N LEU A 871 -6.90 -12.96 34.29
CA LEU A 871 -8.08 -13.37 33.50
C LEU A 871 -8.13 -14.89 33.23
N ASN A 872 -7.53 -15.69 34.11
CA ASN A 872 -7.44 -17.14 33.94
C ASN A 872 -8.72 -17.87 34.39
#